data_AF-A0A6N2W2U5-F1
#
_entry.id   AF-A0A6N2W2U5-F1
#
_cell.length_a   1.000
_cell.length_b   1.000
_cell.length_c   1.000
_cell.angle_alpha   90.00
_cell.angle_beta   90.00
_cell.angle_gamma   90.00
#
_symmetry.space_group_name_H-M   'P 1'
#
loop_
_entity.id
_entity.type
_entity.pdbx_description
1 polymer ?
#
loop_
_entity_poly.entity_id
_entity_poly.type
_entity_poly.pdbx_seq_one_letter_code
_entity_poly.pdbx_strand_id
1 'polypeptide(L)'
;MRWKKVLAFGMAAIFFIGIIQDTGSINAAEEGTEQEDIASDIKNVTETSETITPETETSDGERKDKKKQDENPNIQKKVITRKKAGSDAKKKKLVNGQTLLDVSKGDIVIKVTGAAGGGLEEDETELNPEGYRITGTTEDHNVTVERGVTTGITLDNVDITCGKQPMDTPNRKLDCINVSHANVTILLIGTNRLTSYAGNPADVFDGYEGNALAKDGMDGELTIKCQKAGQEGHKCDDNCGSLYAGGNRDLYHAGAIGSTRRNAGNSSEAGFVNFTIEGGNIESVGGKHSPGLGGACCTTLLGGKSVNNIRISGGNVKVKGNEFCAGLGAGYHCDLNGLYITGGIVEAEGGANAPGIGSIEYPSKNIVISGGDTVVTAIGDEETGKPGIGTSSSSTENVVAIPDPGYQGYIQDGTGLKPDEYTFTAESPFQVKTSIVVGKFYTKVYFGHHRDENTVDNTTKEQIGANNIISKSGGTAFTEEQLKILSKVIGKKKDGTEYPLKELSIADKSQMQTINQAKTKGETGEFPLTFQTPDGTEVTIKVYLKEQGNDGVDFDPLNPSSVIGADNFAKETGGIEWTEDDVKQFAELKGKDSDGNDIALDDFSLDKEQLDEINKMKTDGKAGEFDLKFTDPEGNSVTVTVTLTGEFDQIKENPINHEIIKAQNVISKTGGNGFTEEQLKDITLLRAVDKDGNEIQKDKLSLSDITQLERINKAKESGKTGEFPLTFTTENGTEVTINVFLREEGTDGTKQKPGNASIAANHITQETGGIGFSREEIITLCDVKGKNQYGDTVPVKINEKQLEAINRAKQAGNTGVFPMTFSMSDGTSVTVNVTLTGEHKVTFDPNGGDYKPEDYTVTGGEKIKRPEDPKKDGYTFEGWYYTDENGKEQKWDFNDPLNQEIELKAKWKKDDEVSKNTEKDTKKDSEIKTPASDKKQASKKKNAKNKSDKKGEALPRWGQYQIKGKNSGKAGVAETSDEKMPFEILVLLMVSGSVSAGILFRNYNRRK
;
A
#
# COMPACT_ATOMS: atom_id res chain seq x y z
N MET A 1 -48.00 -4.66 -31.39
CA MET A 1 -49.26 -5.19 -30.77
C MET A 1 -48.91 -6.53 -30.12
N ARG A 2 -49.45 -7.00 -28.99
CA ARG A 2 -50.39 -6.52 -27.94
C ARG A 2 -50.01 -7.33 -26.66
N TRP A 3 -49.70 -6.70 -25.51
CA TRP A 3 -50.57 -6.49 -24.33
C TRP A 3 -51.07 -7.77 -23.61
N LYS A 4 -51.07 -7.91 -22.27
CA LYS A 4 -50.53 -7.09 -21.14
C LYS A 4 -50.69 -7.83 -19.76
N LYS A 5 -49.72 -7.67 -18.83
CA LYS A 5 -49.80 -7.79 -17.33
C LYS A 5 -50.27 -9.13 -16.68
N VAL A 6 -49.63 -9.82 -15.70
CA VAL A 6 -48.50 -9.60 -14.74
C VAL A 6 -48.89 -8.75 -13.48
N LEU A 7 -48.65 -9.11 -12.19
CA LEU A 7 -47.76 -10.12 -11.53
C LEU A 7 -48.43 -10.91 -10.34
N ALA A 8 -47.64 -11.81 -9.71
CA ALA A 8 -47.89 -12.96 -8.79
C ALA A 8 -48.30 -12.68 -7.30
N PHE A 9 -48.91 -13.63 -6.54
CA PHE A 9 -48.37 -14.63 -5.54
C PHE A 9 -47.67 -14.09 -4.26
N GLY A 10 -47.70 -14.75 -3.07
CA GLY A 10 -48.66 -15.76 -2.56
C GLY A 10 -48.15 -17.04 -1.82
N MET A 11 -47.86 -16.96 -0.49
CA MET A 11 -47.84 -18.07 0.53
C MET A 11 -46.85 -19.27 0.37
N ALA A 12 -46.50 -20.10 1.37
CA ALA A 12 -46.41 -20.01 2.86
C ALA A 12 -45.82 -21.32 3.48
N ALA A 13 -45.53 -21.33 4.81
CA ALA A 13 -45.54 -22.49 5.75
C ALA A 13 -44.41 -23.56 5.67
N ILE A 14 -44.09 -24.40 6.70
CA ILE A 14 -44.29 -24.48 8.19
C ILE A 14 -43.27 -25.53 8.73
N PHE A 15 -42.70 -25.40 9.95
CA PHE A 15 -42.55 -26.44 11.01
C PHE A 15 -41.71 -25.93 12.21
N PHE A 16 -41.52 -26.75 13.27
CA PHE A 16 -41.97 -26.41 14.63
C PHE A 16 -41.03 -26.91 15.77
N ILE A 17 -41.36 -26.56 17.05
CA ILE A 17 -40.75 -27.01 18.35
C ILE A 17 -39.52 -26.17 18.77
N GLY A 18 -39.31 -25.76 20.04
CA GLY A 18 -39.96 -26.12 21.32
C GLY A 18 -40.30 -24.94 22.25
N ILE A 19 -40.64 -25.24 23.52
CA ILE A 19 -41.43 -24.39 24.45
C ILE A 19 -40.84 -24.47 25.89
N ILE A 20 -41.34 -23.62 26.82
CA ILE A 20 -41.25 -23.65 28.30
C ILE A 20 -40.12 -22.75 28.87
N GLN A 21 -40.29 -21.86 29.85
CA GLN A 21 -41.38 -21.07 30.50
C GLN A 21 -40.64 -20.01 31.38
N ASP A 22 -41.12 -18.90 31.94
CA ASP A 22 -42.31 -18.03 31.90
C ASP A 22 -42.31 -17.27 33.26
N THR A 23 -43.06 -16.17 33.39
CA THR A 23 -43.20 -15.29 34.58
C THR A 23 -41.97 -14.44 34.99
N GLY A 24 -42.09 -13.13 35.16
CA GLY A 24 -43.26 -12.27 34.93
C GLY A 24 -42.99 -10.76 34.96
N SER A 25 -44.02 -9.99 34.59
CA SER A 25 -44.10 -8.52 34.67
C SER A 25 -44.08 -8.03 36.14
N ILE A 26 -44.08 -6.74 36.52
CA ILE A 26 -44.68 -5.47 36.04
C ILE A 26 -43.89 -4.32 36.75
N ASN A 27 -43.92 -3.02 36.43
CA ASN A 27 -44.89 -2.09 35.80
C ASN A 27 -44.16 -0.90 35.14
N ALA A 28 -44.88 0.00 34.45
CA ALA A 28 -44.36 1.26 33.90
C ALA A 28 -45.10 2.50 34.45
N ALA A 29 -44.38 3.63 34.52
CA ALA A 29 -44.80 5.05 34.58
C ALA A 29 -43.48 5.88 34.66
N GLU A 30 -43.10 6.83 33.81
CA GLU A 30 -43.78 7.78 32.89
C GLU A 30 -44.28 9.08 33.57
N GLU A 31 -44.26 10.18 32.80
CA GLU A 31 -44.22 11.62 33.19
C GLU A 31 -42.83 12.08 33.72
N GLY A 32 -42.23 13.22 33.34
CA GLY A 32 -42.68 14.43 32.60
C GLY A 32 -42.46 15.69 33.48
N THR A 33 -42.21 16.93 33.02
CA THR A 33 -41.83 17.56 31.72
C THR A 33 -40.95 18.82 32.06
N GLU A 34 -40.40 19.72 31.22
CA GLU A 34 -40.44 20.03 29.77
C GLU A 34 -39.28 21.04 29.43
N GLN A 35 -39.09 21.39 28.14
CA GLN A 35 -38.39 22.60 27.62
C GLN A 35 -36.85 22.74 27.86
N GLU A 36 -36.06 23.51 27.07
CA GLU A 36 -36.37 24.35 25.89
C GLU A 36 -35.20 24.41 24.88
N ASP A 37 -35.50 24.45 23.57
CA ASP A 37 -34.53 24.77 22.51
C ASP A 37 -34.33 26.29 22.38
N ILE A 38 -33.08 26.77 22.40
CA ILE A 38 -32.75 28.15 21.99
C ILE A 38 -31.50 28.17 21.10
N ALA A 39 -31.70 28.44 19.81
CA ALA A 39 -30.64 28.71 18.85
C ALA A 39 -30.51 30.22 18.58
N SER A 40 -29.30 30.78 18.60
CA SER A 40 -29.03 32.12 18.07
C SER A 40 -27.55 32.37 17.71
N ASP A 41 -27.33 32.83 16.48
CA ASP A 41 -26.30 33.79 16.06
C ASP A 41 -24.82 33.55 16.45
N ILE A 42 -24.13 32.68 15.69
CA ILE A 42 -22.69 32.86 15.42
C ILE A 42 -22.55 33.76 14.18
N LYS A 43 -21.88 34.90 14.33
CA LYS A 43 -21.50 35.78 13.20
C LYS A 43 -20.03 35.60 12.84
N ASN A 44 -19.78 35.41 11.55
CA ASN A 44 -18.44 35.33 10.98
C ASN A 44 -17.57 36.54 11.40
N VAL A 45 -16.38 36.25 11.93
CA VAL A 45 -15.23 37.15 11.90
C VAL A 45 -14.13 36.42 11.16
N THR A 46 -13.66 37.01 10.06
CA THR A 46 -12.59 36.43 9.23
C THR A 46 -11.24 36.55 9.92
N GLU A 47 -10.53 35.43 10.04
CA GLU A 47 -9.13 35.44 10.45
C GLU A 47 -8.26 36.06 9.36
N THR A 48 -7.27 36.85 9.76
CA THR A 48 -6.15 37.28 8.93
C THR A 48 -4.86 36.89 9.64
N SER A 49 -4.16 35.88 9.11
CA SER A 49 -2.88 35.43 9.65
C SER A 49 -1.77 36.46 9.36
N GLU A 50 -1.10 36.97 10.38
CA GLU A 50 0.21 37.62 10.23
C GLU A 50 1.33 36.68 10.69
N THR A 51 2.14 36.24 9.74
CA THR A 51 3.23 35.28 9.95
C THR A 51 4.41 35.95 10.64
N ILE A 52 4.76 35.52 11.85
CA ILE A 52 5.99 35.95 12.54
C ILE A 52 7.12 34.99 12.17
N THR A 53 8.03 35.44 11.32
CA THR A 53 9.29 34.74 11.02
C THR A 53 10.31 34.92 12.16
N PRO A 54 10.96 33.86 12.65
CA PRO A 54 12.05 33.99 13.61
C PRO A 54 13.35 34.40 12.90
N GLU A 55 13.94 35.53 13.29
CA GLU A 55 15.31 35.88 12.89
C GLU A 55 16.34 35.25 13.84
N THR A 56 17.42 34.73 13.26
CA THR A 56 18.52 34.08 13.97
C THR A 56 19.62 35.07 14.32
N GLU A 57 20.11 35.07 15.57
CA GLU A 57 21.45 35.59 15.89
C GLU A 57 22.30 34.56 16.63
N THR A 58 23.55 34.43 16.19
CA THR A 58 24.61 33.60 16.79
C THR A 58 25.53 34.45 17.65
N SER A 59 26.12 33.85 18.69
CA SER A 59 27.06 34.50 19.60
C SER A 59 28.38 34.94 18.96
N ASP A 60 28.88 36.13 19.32
CA ASP A 60 30.29 36.34 19.75
C ASP A 60 30.57 37.78 20.22
N GLY A 61 31.67 38.01 20.95
CA GLY A 61 32.44 39.26 20.83
C GLY A 61 32.41 40.35 21.93
N GLU A 62 33.05 40.10 23.06
CA GLU A 62 33.85 41.06 23.89
C GLU A 62 33.30 42.40 24.49
N ARG A 63 33.96 42.78 25.60
CA ARG A 63 33.74 43.98 26.45
C ARG A 63 34.12 45.32 25.79
N LYS A 64 33.45 46.42 26.20
CA LYS A 64 34.06 47.55 26.98
C LYS A 64 33.09 48.67 27.39
N ASP A 65 33.51 49.43 28.41
CA ASP A 65 32.78 50.51 29.06
C ASP A 65 32.64 51.81 28.23
N LYS A 66 31.55 52.56 28.49
CA LYS A 66 31.65 53.99 28.91
C LYS A 66 30.34 54.58 29.44
N LYS A 67 30.47 55.49 30.41
CA LYS A 67 29.38 56.33 30.94
C LYS A 67 29.13 57.58 30.09
N LYS A 68 27.87 57.99 29.97
CA LYS A 68 27.29 59.34 30.20
C LYS A 68 25.76 59.28 29.88
N GLN A 69 24.82 59.85 30.64
CA GLN A 69 24.56 61.28 30.93
C GLN A 69 24.36 62.10 29.62
N ASP A 70 23.27 62.85 29.38
CA ASP A 70 22.38 63.58 30.30
C ASP A 70 20.92 63.76 29.77
N GLU A 71 20.07 64.32 30.63
CA GLU A 71 18.93 65.24 30.36
C GLU A 71 17.71 64.87 29.47
N ASN A 72 16.60 64.61 30.18
CA ASN A 72 15.20 64.96 29.85
C ASN A 72 15.09 66.52 29.65
N PRO A 73 14.08 67.15 28.96
CA PRO A 73 12.67 66.74 29.06
C PRO A 73 11.65 67.10 27.95
N ASN A 74 10.39 66.68 28.22
CA ASN A 74 9.13 67.44 28.03
C ASN A 74 8.35 67.30 26.70
N ILE A 75 7.16 66.68 26.79
CA ILE A 75 5.94 67.07 26.05
C ILE A 75 4.73 66.89 26.99
N GLN A 76 3.69 67.70 26.82
CA GLN A 76 2.69 67.96 27.86
C GLN A 76 1.43 67.08 27.79
N LYS A 77 0.77 66.96 28.95
CA LYS A 77 -0.55 66.33 29.16
C LYS A 77 -1.63 66.97 28.27
N LYS A 78 -2.62 66.16 27.86
CA LYS A 78 -4.00 66.65 27.69
C LYS A 78 -4.96 65.71 28.44
N VAL A 79 -5.97 66.30 29.09
CA VAL A 79 -6.81 65.63 30.09
C VAL A 79 -8.22 65.40 29.55
N ILE A 80 -8.79 64.22 29.82
CA ILE A 80 -10.24 64.02 29.85
C ILE A 80 -10.61 63.37 31.18
N THR A 81 -11.62 63.95 31.83
CA THR A 81 -12.40 63.37 32.93
C THR A 81 -13.83 63.16 32.38
N ARG A 82 -14.75 62.36 32.95
CA ARG A 82 -14.95 61.94 34.35
C ARG A 82 -16.00 60.80 34.37
N LYS A 83 -15.89 59.84 35.28
CA LYS A 83 -17.04 59.25 36.02
C LYS A 83 -16.53 58.45 37.22
N LYS A 84 -17.28 58.44 38.31
CA LYS A 84 -17.03 57.64 39.52
C LYS A 84 -18.09 56.54 39.60
N ALA A 85 -17.66 55.33 39.92
CA ALA A 85 -18.45 54.22 40.44
C ALA A 85 -17.50 53.29 41.21
N GLY A 86 -18.00 52.59 42.23
CA GLY A 86 -17.24 51.59 42.98
C GLY A 86 -16.16 52.14 43.92
N SER A 87 -15.92 51.42 45.01
CA SER A 87 -14.77 51.57 45.89
C SER A 87 -14.15 50.19 46.11
N ASP A 88 -13.63 49.62 45.03
CA ASP A 88 -12.92 48.34 45.08
C ASP A 88 -11.43 48.60 45.37
N ALA A 89 -10.95 48.06 46.49
CA ALA A 89 -9.52 47.95 46.75
C ALA A 89 -8.87 47.07 45.66
N LYS A 90 -7.58 47.30 45.36
CA LYS A 90 -6.91 46.65 44.23
C LYS A 90 -6.56 45.19 44.52
N LYS A 91 -7.55 44.28 44.46
CA LYS A 91 -7.32 42.83 44.32
C LYS A 91 -6.31 42.63 43.18
N LYS A 92 -5.20 41.92 43.42
CA LYS A 92 -4.10 41.70 42.46
C LYS A 92 -4.48 40.64 41.42
N LYS A 93 -5.54 40.91 40.65
CA LYS A 93 -5.95 40.05 39.54
C LYS A 93 -5.00 40.22 38.35
N LEU A 94 -4.63 39.10 37.77
CA LEU A 94 -3.81 39.00 36.57
C LEU A 94 -4.64 39.22 35.31
N VAL A 95 -3.98 39.28 34.15
CA VAL A 95 -4.64 39.45 32.84
C VAL A 95 -5.61 38.28 32.54
N ASN A 96 -5.30 37.08 33.03
CA ASN A 96 -6.18 35.89 32.98
C ASN A 96 -7.15 35.80 34.19
N GLY A 97 -7.45 36.91 34.88
CA GLY A 97 -8.42 36.99 35.97
C GLY A 97 -8.05 36.32 37.30
N GLN A 98 -7.07 35.41 37.29
CA GLN A 98 -6.54 34.75 38.50
C GLN A 98 -6.01 35.75 39.53
N THR A 99 -6.23 35.48 40.81
CA THR A 99 -5.64 36.27 41.90
C THR A 99 -4.19 35.85 42.09
N LEU A 100 -3.25 36.80 42.01
CA LEU A 100 -1.83 36.56 42.28
C LEU A 100 -1.58 36.55 43.80
N LEU A 101 -1.03 35.44 44.29
CA LEU A 101 -0.60 35.23 45.66
C LEU A 101 0.90 34.91 45.68
N ASP A 102 1.58 35.32 46.75
CA ASP A 102 3.01 35.16 46.94
C ASP A 102 3.29 34.60 48.34
N VAL A 103 3.69 33.33 48.39
CA VAL A 103 3.88 32.58 49.65
C VAL A 103 5.10 33.05 50.45
N SER A 104 5.98 33.86 49.85
CA SER A 104 7.05 34.54 50.60
C SER A 104 6.52 35.65 51.52
N LYS A 105 5.28 36.13 51.29
CA LYS A 105 4.67 37.27 52.01
C LYS A 105 3.71 36.87 53.13
N GLY A 106 3.50 35.58 53.35
CA GLY A 106 2.63 35.03 54.38
C GLY A 106 2.00 33.71 53.95
N ASP A 107 1.35 33.05 54.89
CA ASP A 107 0.50 31.89 54.60
C ASP A 107 -0.56 32.24 53.55
N ILE A 108 -0.95 31.23 52.77
CA ILE A 108 -2.07 31.29 51.83
C ILE A 108 -3.15 30.34 52.34
N VAL A 109 -4.34 30.87 52.61
CA VAL A 109 -5.52 30.04 52.98
C VAL A 109 -6.65 30.34 52.02
N ILE A 110 -7.01 29.37 51.18
CA ILE A 110 -8.09 29.49 50.18
C ILE A 110 -9.36 28.85 50.75
N LYS A 111 -10.41 29.67 50.89
CA LYS A 111 -11.67 29.34 51.58
C LYS A 111 -12.83 29.38 50.61
N VAL A 112 -14.00 28.91 51.04
CA VAL A 112 -15.25 29.10 50.26
C VAL A 112 -15.63 30.58 50.11
N THR A 113 -15.04 31.46 50.93
CA THR A 113 -15.14 32.92 50.83
C THR A 113 -13.93 33.58 50.15
N GLY A 114 -13.08 32.83 49.45
CA GLY A 114 -11.88 33.36 48.77
C GLY A 114 -10.58 33.21 49.55
N ALA A 115 -9.50 33.77 48.99
CA ALA A 115 -8.16 33.65 49.56
C ALA A 115 -7.87 34.70 50.64
N ALA A 116 -7.14 34.25 51.67
CA ALA A 116 -6.56 35.06 52.73
C ALA A 116 -5.02 34.97 52.70
N GLY A 117 -4.35 36.05 53.11
CA GLY A 117 -2.89 36.11 53.20
C GLY A 117 -2.16 36.24 51.84
N GLY A 118 -1.03 35.56 51.67
CA GLY A 118 -0.26 35.55 50.41
C GLY A 118 0.19 36.92 49.88
N GLY A 119 0.30 37.94 50.74
CA GLY A 119 0.60 39.32 50.32
C GLY A 119 -0.57 40.07 49.67
N LEU A 120 -1.82 39.66 49.90
CA LEU A 120 -3.00 40.52 49.73
C LEU A 120 -2.97 41.71 50.71
N GLU A 121 -3.72 42.78 50.40
CA GLU A 121 -3.89 43.95 51.29
C GLU A 121 -5.05 43.75 52.28
N GLU A 122 -6.11 43.06 51.82
CA GLU A 122 -7.28 42.62 52.58
C GLU A 122 -7.67 41.22 52.05
N ASP A 123 -8.23 40.36 52.91
CA ASP A 123 -8.72 39.03 52.51
C ASP A 123 -9.85 39.15 51.46
N GLU A 124 -9.95 38.17 50.56
CA GLU A 124 -11.09 38.11 49.63
C GLU A 124 -12.40 37.75 50.37
N THR A 125 -13.51 38.17 49.76
CA THR A 125 -14.89 37.98 50.27
C THR A 125 -15.71 36.98 49.46
N GLU A 126 -15.14 36.46 48.38
CA GLU A 126 -15.72 35.54 47.41
C GLU A 126 -14.59 34.68 46.81
N LEU A 127 -14.85 33.41 46.49
CA LEU A 127 -13.90 32.55 45.79
C LEU A 127 -13.71 33.05 44.34
N ASN A 128 -12.46 33.22 43.89
CA ASN A 128 -12.18 33.64 42.51
C ASN A 128 -12.43 32.46 41.54
N PRO A 129 -13.39 32.54 40.60
CA PRO A 129 -13.72 31.42 39.70
C PRO A 129 -12.56 31.02 38.77
N GLU A 130 -11.68 31.96 38.42
CA GLU A 130 -10.46 31.68 37.63
C GLU A 130 -9.38 30.95 38.45
N GLY A 131 -9.52 30.92 39.78
CA GLY A 131 -8.53 30.40 40.71
C GLY A 131 -7.36 31.35 40.99
N TYR A 132 -6.24 30.75 41.40
CA TYR A 132 -5.15 31.44 42.08
C TYR A 132 -3.79 31.12 41.45
N ARG A 133 -2.97 32.12 41.18
CA ARG A 133 -1.56 31.91 40.78
C ARG A 133 -0.66 32.14 41.98
N ILE A 134 0.02 31.10 42.42
CA ILE A 134 0.92 31.12 43.58
C ILE A 134 2.35 31.21 43.07
N THR A 135 3.13 32.10 43.68
CA THR A 135 4.54 32.35 43.38
C THR A 135 5.37 32.41 44.67
N GLY A 136 6.69 32.39 44.55
CA GLY A 136 7.62 32.75 45.62
C GLY A 136 8.29 31.58 46.35
N THR A 137 9.25 31.94 47.22
CA THR A 137 10.09 31.00 47.99
C THR A 137 9.92 31.24 49.48
N THR A 138 9.80 30.18 50.29
CA THR A 138 9.66 30.29 51.75
C THR A 138 10.10 29.02 52.50
N GLU A 139 10.47 29.18 53.77
CA GLU A 139 10.62 28.08 54.74
C GLU A 139 9.63 28.18 55.92
N ASP A 140 8.88 29.29 56.03
CA ASP A 140 8.07 29.65 57.20
C ASP A 140 6.55 29.66 56.96
N HIS A 141 6.11 29.68 55.70
CA HIS A 141 4.71 29.79 55.31
C HIS A 141 4.26 28.58 54.48
N ASN A 142 2.95 28.33 54.44
CA ASN A 142 2.39 27.27 53.61
C ASN A 142 1.12 27.67 52.84
N VAL A 143 0.68 26.78 51.95
CA VAL A 143 -0.60 26.89 51.24
C VAL A 143 -1.59 25.89 51.85
N THR A 144 -2.80 26.35 52.17
CA THR A 144 -3.91 25.50 52.63
C THR A 144 -5.16 25.81 51.81
N VAL A 145 -5.84 24.78 51.32
CA VAL A 145 -7.18 24.87 50.73
C VAL A 145 -8.17 24.24 51.71
N GLU A 146 -9.18 24.99 52.13
CA GLU A 146 -10.13 24.51 53.14
C GLU A 146 -11.09 23.43 52.59
N ARG A 147 -11.57 22.56 53.49
CA ARG A 147 -12.53 21.47 53.19
C ARG A 147 -13.75 22.00 52.42
N GLY A 148 -14.09 21.33 51.32
CA GLY A 148 -15.24 21.65 50.47
C GLY A 148 -15.00 22.75 49.43
N VAL A 149 -13.82 23.37 49.39
CA VAL A 149 -13.46 24.31 48.31
C VAL A 149 -13.22 23.55 47.01
N THR A 150 -13.66 24.11 45.88
CA THR A 150 -13.34 23.64 44.53
C THR A 150 -12.64 24.78 43.78
N THR A 151 -11.37 24.62 43.41
CA THR A 151 -10.56 25.72 42.84
C THR A 151 -9.41 25.25 41.94
N GLY A 152 -9.02 26.11 40.99
CA GLY A 152 -7.74 26.00 40.29
C GLY A 152 -6.60 26.69 41.05
N ILE A 153 -5.40 26.10 41.02
CA ILE A 153 -4.15 26.69 41.49
C ILE A 153 -3.10 26.58 40.39
N THR A 154 -2.51 27.69 39.99
CA THR A 154 -1.32 27.72 39.12
C THR A 154 -0.08 27.85 40.02
N LEU A 155 0.78 26.83 40.05
CA LEU A 155 2.11 26.92 40.69
C LEU A 155 3.11 27.44 39.66
N ASP A 156 3.71 28.59 39.96
CA ASP A 156 4.55 29.36 39.04
C ASP A 156 5.89 29.69 39.72
N ASN A 157 6.89 28.84 39.46
CA ASN A 157 8.22 28.91 40.08
C ASN A 157 8.20 29.01 41.62
N VAL A 158 7.37 28.17 42.26
CA VAL A 158 7.19 28.08 43.72
C VAL A 158 8.27 27.20 44.36
N ASP A 159 8.85 27.62 45.48
CA ASP A 159 9.74 26.77 46.31
C ASP A 159 9.37 26.87 47.80
N ILE A 160 8.67 25.87 48.33
CA ILE A 160 8.19 25.84 49.72
C ILE A 160 8.88 24.70 50.47
N THR A 161 9.58 25.04 51.55
CA THR A 161 9.96 24.06 52.58
C THR A 161 9.06 24.19 53.81
N CYS A 162 8.62 23.07 54.39
CA CYS A 162 7.92 23.03 55.68
C CYS A 162 8.70 22.22 56.72
N GLY A 163 8.31 22.31 57.99
CA GLY A 163 8.80 21.46 59.09
C GLY A 163 10.24 21.67 59.56
N LYS A 164 11.01 22.60 58.97
CA LYS A 164 12.41 22.88 59.37
C LYS A 164 12.54 23.46 60.78
N GLN A 165 11.49 24.12 61.27
CA GLN A 165 11.46 24.70 62.62
C GLN A 165 11.44 23.59 63.69
N PRO A 166 12.01 23.82 64.89
CA PRO A 166 11.91 22.92 66.04
C PRO A 166 10.47 22.46 66.33
N MET A 167 10.29 21.23 66.79
CA MET A 167 8.96 20.61 66.98
C MET A 167 8.06 21.39 67.95
N ASP A 168 8.63 22.09 68.94
CA ASP A 168 7.95 22.93 69.91
C ASP A 168 7.58 24.33 69.38
N THR A 169 7.92 24.65 68.12
CA THR A 169 7.62 25.95 67.50
C THR A 169 6.10 26.14 67.33
N PRO A 170 5.50 27.19 67.94
CA PRO A 170 4.08 27.49 67.75
C PRO A 170 3.75 27.69 66.27
N ASN A 171 2.66 27.05 65.81
CA ASN A 171 2.18 27.08 64.42
C ASN A 171 3.17 26.53 63.37
N ARG A 172 4.12 25.64 63.76
CA ARG A 172 4.99 24.89 62.83
C ARG A 172 4.21 24.31 61.66
N LYS A 173 4.64 24.58 60.44
CA LYS A 173 4.00 24.10 59.21
C LYS A 173 4.37 22.63 58.98
N LEU A 174 3.37 21.76 58.91
CA LEU A 174 3.57 20.33 58.67
C LEU A 174 3.48 19.97 57.18
N ASP A 175 2.71 20.71 56.38
CA ASP A 175 2.61 20.50 54.93
C ASP A 175 3.00 21.76 54.17
N CYS A 176 3.70 21.64 53.04
CA CYS A 176 4.00 22.78 52.16
C CYS A 176 2.74 23.26 51.44
N ILE A 177 1.95 22.31 50.92
CA ILE A 177 0.61 22.52 50.36
C ILE A 177 -0.32 21.45 50.94
N ASN A 178 -1.44 21.85 51.52
CA ASN A 178 -2.52 20.96 51.96
C ASN A 178 -3.82 21.24 51.18
N VAL A 179 -4.37 20.19 50.57
CA VAL A 179 -5.62 20.22 49.77
C VAL A 179 -6.61 19.14 50.24
N SER A 180 -6.49 18.72 51.50
CA SER A 180 -7.30 17.64 52.08
C SER A 180 -8.79 18.01 52.07
N HIS A 181 -9.63 17.11 51.58
CA HIS A 181 -11.09 17.30 51.46
C HIS A 181 -11.51 18.48 50.55
N ALA A 182 -10.62 18.97 49.68
CA ALA A 182 -10.91 19.96 48.64
C ALA A 182 -10.86 19.31 47.25
N ASN A 183 -11.42 19.99 46.23
CA ASN A 183 -11.31 19.62 44.82
C ASN A 183 -10.34 20.62 44.15
N VAL A 184 -9.11 20.20 43.88
CA VAL A 184 -8.04 21.12 43.43
C VAL A 184 -7.39 20.65 42.14
N THR A 185 -7.38 21.53 41.14
CA THR A 185 -6.58 21.36 39.92
C THR A 185 -5.33 22.21 40.00
N ILE A 186 -4.17 21.57 40.07
CA ILE A 186 -2.85 22.20 40.05
C ILE A 186 -2.33 22.26 38.60
N LEU A 187 -2.17 23.48 38.08
CA LEU A 187 -1.46 23.78 36.85
C LEU A 187 0.00 24.11 37.16
N LEU A 188 0.94 23.39 36.54
CA LEU A 188 2.37 23.61 36.69
C LEU A 188 2.89 24.58 35.62
N ILE A 189 3.63 25.61 36.06
CA ILE A 189 4.44 26.50 35.22
C ILE A 189 5.86 26.58 35.79
N GLY A 190 6.87 26.54 34.92
CA GLY A 190 8.28 26.61 35.30
C GLY A 190 8.73 25.40 36.14
N THR A 191 9.50 25.68 37.20
CA THR A 191 10.04 24.65 38.10
C THR A 191 9.56 24.91 39.52
N ASN A 192 8.78 23.97 40.05
CA ASN A 192 8.20 24.05 41.37
C ASN A 192 8.81 23.00 42.31
N ARG A 193 9.03 23.37 43.57
CA ARG A 193 9.65 22.52 44.60
C ARG A 193 8.86 22.59 45.90
N LEU A 194 8.55 21.42 46.45
CA LEU A 194 7.90 21.25 47.74
C LEU A 194 8.77 20.28 48.57
N THR A 195 9.20 20.69 49.77
CA THR A 195 10.10 19.87 50.61
C THR A 195 9.60 19.78 52.06
N SER A 196 9.25 18.59 52.53
CA SER A 196 8.82 18.37 53.92
C SER A 196 9.97 17.92 54.83
N TYR A 197 10.19 18.66 55.92
CA TYR A 197 10.93 18.22 57.10
C TYR A 197 9.98 17.88 58.27
N ALA A 198 8.68 17.73 58.00
CA ALA A 198 7.68 17.34 58.98
C ALA A 198 7.70 15.81 59.18
N GLY A 199 8.71 15.33 59.89
CA GLY A 199 8.87 13.94 60.29
C GLY A 199 9.84 13.79 61.45
N ASN A 200 10.04 12.55 61.88
CA ASN A 200 10.68 12.22 63.15
C ASN A 200 12.06 11.57 62.95
N PRO A 201 13.08 11.87 63.78
CA PRO A 201 14.40 11.22 63.69
C PRO A 201 14.43 9.72 64.01
N ALA A 202 13.32 9.18 64.56
CA ALA A 202 13.10 7.77 64.84
C ALA A 202 11.67 7.40 64.41
N ASP A 203 11.37 6.10 64.26
CA ASP A 203 10.02 5.62 63.95
C ASP A 203 9.11 5.79 65.17
N VAL A 204 8.55 6.99 65.31
CA VAL A 204 7.56 7.34 66.33
C VAL A 204 6.39 8.07 65.70
N PHE A 205 5.22 7.91 66.30
CA PHE A 205 4.00 8.59 65.95
C PHE A 205 3.64 9.57 67.07
N ASP A 206 3.71 10.86 66.79
CA ASP A 206 3.51 11.94 67.77
C ASP A 206 2.67 13.13 67.23
N GLY A 207 2.29 13.10 65.95
CA GLY A 207 1.42 14.11 65.33
C GLY A 207 2.17 15.25 64.62
N TYR A 208 3.51 15.21 64.61
CA TYR A 208 4.35 16.21 63.92
C TYR A 208 4.71 15.83 62.47
N GLU A 209 4.01 14.85 61.90
CA GLU A 209 4.22 14.31 60.56
C GLU A 209 3.41 15.05 59.48
N GLY A 210 3.98 15.22 58.28
CA GLY A 210 3.31 15.91 57.17
C GLY A 210 4.08 15.89 55.85
N ASN A 211 3.43 16.36 54.79
CA ASN A 211 3.80 16.05 53.40
C ASN A 211 4.21 17.28 52.59
N ALA A 212 5.04 17.07 51.57
CA ALA A 212 5.30 18.07 50.55
C ALA A 212 4.00 18.50 49.83
N LEU A 213 3.11 17.55 49.53
CA LEU A 213 1.74 17.80 49.06
C LEU A 213 0.76 16.85 49.77
N ALA A 214 -0.01 17.40 50.72
CA ALA A 214 -0.95 16.65 51.54
C ALA A 214 -2.36 16.60 50.94
N LYS A 215 -2.85 15.38 50.75
CA LYS A 215 -4.24 15.05 50.40
C LYS A 215 -4.72 13.92 51.31
N ASP A 216 -5.18 14.30 52.50
CA ASP A 216 -5.90 13.42 53.42
C ASP A 216 -7.36 13.20 52.94
N GLY A 217 -8.03 12.19 53.49
CA GLY A 217 -9.46 11.90 53.30
C GLY A 217 -9.83 10.98 52.13
N MET A 218 -10.99 10.32 52.28
CA MET A 218 -11.66 9.50 51.25
C MET A 218 -12.64 10.30 50.37
N ASP A 219 -12.46 11.62 50.34
CA ASP A 219 -13.29 12.64 49.73
C ASP A 219 -12.41 13.79 49.21
N GLY A 220 -12.97 14.66 48.37
CA GLY A 220 -12.18 15.62 47.59
C GLY A 220 -11.50 14.98 46.38
N GLU A 221 -10.80 15.79 45.58
CA GLU A 221 -10.09 15.40 44.36
C GLU A 221 -8.81 16.25 44.19
N LEU A 222 -7.74 15.67 43.65
CA LEU A 222 -6.50 16.39 43.34
C LEU A 222 -5.99 16.00 41.95
N THR A 223 -5.99 16.95 41.02
CA THR A 223 -5.45 16.79 39.67
C THR A 223 -4.20 17.64 39.49
N ILE A 224 -3.12 17.08 38.95
CA ILE A 224 -1.88 17.81 38.60
C ILE A 224 -1.66 17.77 37.09
N LYS A 225 -1.35 18.92 36.47
CA LYS A 225 -1.15 19.01 35.02
C LYS A 225 -0.21 20.12 34.55
N CYS A 226 0.36 19.94 33.35
CA CYS A 226 1.11 20.97 32.63
C CYS A 226 0.19 21.84 31.76
N GLN A 227 0.76 22.89 31.15
CA GLN A 227 0.06 23.85 30.29
C GLN A 227 -0.47 23.27 28.97
N LYS A 228 -0.06 22.05 28.62
CA LYS A 228 -0.45 21.33 27.38
C LYS A 228 -1.22 20.03 27.66
N ALA A 229 -1.54 19.71 28.92
CA ALA A 229 -2.25 18.48 29.26
C ALA A 229 -3.64 18.44 28.60
N GLY A 230 -4.01 17.27 28.06
CA GLY A 230 -5.23 17.09 27.27
C GLY A 230 -5.17 17.64 25.83
N GLN A 231 -4.03 18.18 25.37
CA GLN A 231 -3.82 18.44 23.95
C GLN A 231 -3.50 17.13 23.21
N GLU A 232 -4.12 16.93 22.05
CA GLU A 232 -3.93 15.75 21.22
C GLU A 232 -2.45 15.59 20.80
N GLY A 233 -1.95 14.35 20.87
CA GLY A 233 -0.54 14.04 20.58
C GLY A 233 0.50 14.59 21.59
N HIS A 234 0.09 15.26 22.68
CA HIS A 234 1.05 15.85 23.61
C HIS A 234 1.76 14.82 24.50
N LYS A 235 3.01 14.50 24.14
CA LYS A 235 4.01 13.89 25.04
C LYS A 235 4.75 15.00 25.81
N CYS A 236 4.95 14.85 27.13
CA CYS A 236 5.61 15.87 27.95
C CYS A 236 7.13 15.94 27.69
N ASP A 237 7.65 17.16 27.64
CA ASP A 237 9.04 17.52 27.34
C ASP A 237 9.62 18.45 28.41
N ASP A 238 10.91 18.78 28.33
CA ASP A 238 11.58 19.71 29.28
C ASP A 238 10.96 21.12 29.30
N ASN A 239 10.14 21.48 28.30
CA ASN A 239 9.39 22.74 28.24
C ASN A 239 8.08 22.71 29.07
N CYS A 240 7.66 21.54 29.56
CA CYS A 240 6.47 21.40 30.40
C CYS A 240 6.76 21.76 31.86
N GLY A 241 5.77 22.38 32.51
CA GLY A 241 5.82 22.68 33.95
C GLY A 241 6.19 21.46 34.80
N SER A 242 7.07 21.68 35.77
CA SER A 242 7.67 20.63 36.61
C SER A 242 7.37 20.81 38.09
N LEU A 243 7.32 19.69 38.82
CA LEU A 243 7.09 19.62 40.26
C LEU A 243 8.03 18.59 40.90
N TYR A 244 8.91 19.04 41.79
CA TYR A 244 9.58 18.19 42.77
C TYR A 244 8.80 18.20 44.09
N ALA A 245 8.46 17.04 44.63
CA ALA A 245 7.78 16.89 45.92
C ALA A 245 8.49 15.85 46.80
N GLY A 246 9.36 16.31 47.71
CA GLY A 246 10.21 15.45 48.53
C GLY A 246 9.90 15.52 50.02
N GLY A 247 9.77 14.36 50.66
CA GLY A 247 9.97 14.23 52.10
C GLY A 247 11.46 14.14 52.43
N ASN A 248 11.87 14.61 53.61
CA ASN A 248 13.25 14.46 54.06
C ASN A 248 13.60 12.97 54.23
N ARG A 249 14.54 12.49 53.41
CA ARG A 249 14.91 11.09 53.27
C ARG A 249 15.45 10.43 54.54
N ASP A 250 15.96 11.21 55.50
CA ASP A 250 16.53 10.72 56.75
C ASP A 250 15.50 10.61 57.88
N LEU A 251 14.39 11.37 57.79
CA LEU A 251 13.31 11.40 58.77
C LEU A 251 12.23 10.36 58.45
N TYR A 252 11.65 9.77 59.49
CA TYR A 252 10.47 8.93 59.40
C TYR A 252 9.21 9.77 59.23
N HIS A 253 8.29 9.30 58.39
CA HIS A 253 6.96 9.86 58.14
C HIS A 253 6.92 11.29 57.55
N ALA A 254 8.06 11.83 57.11
CA ALA A 254 8.10 13.02 56.26
C ALA A 254 7.66 12.63 54.83
N GLY A 255 6.41 12.94 54.48
CA GLY A 255 5.80 12.46 53.24
C GLY A 255 6.08 13.32 52.01
N ALA A 256 5.89 12.72 50.84
CA ALA A 256 6.02 13.34 49.53
C ALA A 256 4.65 13.82 49.01
N ILE A 257 4.03 13.09 48.08
CA ILE A 257 2.66 13.35 47.59
C ILE A 257 1.73 12.28 48.15
N GLY A 258 0.67 12.66 48.86
CA GLY A 258 -0.33 11.70 49.35
C GLY A 258 -0.99 12.09 50.67
N SER A 259 -1.53 11.09 51.37
CA SER A 259 -2.04 11.27 52.74
C SER A 259 -0.93 11.27 53.78
N THR A 260 -1.22 11.74 54.99
CA THR A 260 -0.24 12.09 56.02
C THR A 260 -0.28 11.12 57.21
N ARG A 261 0.88 10.80 57.78
CA ARG A 261 0.96 9.80 58.87
C ARG A 261 0.16 10.21 60.11
N ARG A 262 0.19 11.50 60.47
CA ARG A 262 -0.60 12.11 61.57
C ARG A 262 -2.08 11.71 61.55
N ASN A 263 -2.66 11.62 60.35
CA ASN A 263 -4.10 11.46 60.11
C ASN A 263 -4.50 10.01 59.86
N ALA A 264 -3.54 9.10 59.64
CA ALA A 264 -3.78 7.67 59.39
C ALA A 264 -4.58 6.95 60.50
N GLY A 265 -4.60 7.48 61.73
CA GLY A 265 -5.40 6.95 62.84
C GLY A 265 -6.80 7.56 63.01
N ASN A 266 -7.16 8.60 62.24
CA ASN A 266 -8.48 9.23 62.32
C ASN A 266 -9.35 8.81 61.13
N SER A 267 -10.39 8.02 61.38
CA SER A 267 -11.26 7.46 60.32
C SER A 267 -12.01 8.47 59.43
N SER A 268 -12.02 9.77 59.75
CA SER A 268 -12.53 10.82 58.84
C SER A 268 -11.47 11.43 57.91
N GLU A 269 -10.19 11.36 58.29
CA GLU A 269 -9.06 11.99 57.59
C GLU A 269 -8.11 10.94 56.97
N ALA A 270 -8.17 9.70 57.43
CA ALA A 270 -7.41 8.58 56.88
C ALA A 270 -7.86 8.24 55.44
N GLY A 271 -6.92 7.68 54.66
CA GLY A 271 -7.13 7.27 53.27
C GLY A 271 -6.48 8.22 52.26
N PHE A 272 -6.36 7.76 51.01
CA PHE A 272 -5.90 8.56 49.87
C PHE A 272 -6.70 8.14 48.65
N VAL A 273 -7.37 9.10 48.00
CA VAL A 273 -8.28 8.83 46.87
C VAL A 273 -8.40 10.01 45.91
N ASN A 274 -8.86 9.73 44.69
CA ASN A 274 -9.16 10.69 43.62
C ASN A 274 -7.98 11.59 43.27
N PHE A 275 -6.82 10.97 43.07
CA PHE A 275 -5.61 11.66 42.64
C PHE A 275 -5.34 11.38 41.15
N THR A 276 -5.13 12.42 40.36
CA THR A 276 -4.92 12.34 38.91
C THR A 276 -3.67 13.12 38.48
N ILE A 277 -2.84 12.54 37.61
CA ILE A 277 -1.82 13.28 36.85
C ILE A 277 -2.23 13.26 35.36
N GLU A 278 -2.48 14.45 34.80
CA GLU A 278 -2.78 14.62 33.36
C GLU A 278 -1.53 15.06 32.56
N GLY A 279 -0.47 15.52 33.21
CA GLY A 279 0.76 15.97 32.54
C GLY A 279 1.76 16.70 33.42
N GLY A 280 2.95 16.96 32.88
CA GLY A 280 4.06 17.64 33.55
C GLY A 280 5.21 16.70 33.92
N ASN A 281 6.32 17.30 34.35
CA ASN A 281 7.52 16.58 34.77
C ASN A 281 7.53 16.50 36.30
N ILE A 282 7.15 15.36 36.86
CA ILE A 282 6.88 15.18 38.29
C ILE A 282 7.92 14.22 38.89
N GLU A 283 8.67 14.69 39.87
CA GLU A 283 9.57 13.87 40.69
C GLU A 283 9.08 13.88 42.15
N SER A 284 8.94 12.71 42.78
CA SER A 284 8.62 12.64 44.21
C SER A 284 9.43 11.58 44.96
N VAL A 285 9.80 11.87 46.21
CA VAL A 285 10.71 11.04 47.02
C VAL A 285 10.29 11.03 48.48
N GLY A 286 9.98 9.86 49.04
CA GLY A 286 9.55 9.73 50.44
C GLY A 286 10.68 9.88 51.48
N GLY A 287 10.34 10.41 52.66
CA GLY A 287 11.06 10.09 53.90
C GLY A 287 10.89 8.62 54.31
N LYS A 288 11.63 8.14 55.30
CA LYS A 288 11.49 6.74 55.80
C LYS A 288 10.05 6.48 56.21
N HIS A 289 9.56 5.25 56.02
CA HIS A 289 8.15 4.92 56.25
C HIS A 289 7.18 5.88 55.50
N SER A 290 7.57 6.41 54.33
CA SER A 290 6.69 7.19 53.44
C SER A 290 6.84 6.74 51.98
N PRO A 291 5.74 6.61 51.20
CA PRO A 291 5.82 6.36 49.77
C PRO A 291 6.28 7.61 49.01
N GLY A 292 6.72 7.43 47.75
CA GLY A 292 6.95 8.54 46.83
C GLY A 292 5.63 9.21 46.42
N LEU A 293 4.64 8.39 46.07
CA LEU A 293 3.27 8.83 45.79
C LEU A 293 2.28 7.79 46.31
N GLY A 294 1.49 8.12 47.34
CA GLY A 294 0.58 7.12 47.92
C GLY A 294 0.02 7.40 49.31
N GLY A 295 -0.61 6.38 49.89
CA GLY A 295 -1.13 6.45 51.27
C GLY A 295 -0.08 6.25 52.34
N ALA A 296 -0.15 7.05 53.42
CA ALA A 296 0.74 6.95 54.56
C ALA A 296 0.67 5.60 55.31
N CYS A 297 1.72 5.28 56.05
CA CYS A 297 1.79 4.07 56.85
C CYS A 297 0.63 3.94 57.86
N CYS A 298 0.20 2.70 58.09
CA CYS A 298 -0.84 2.29 59.03
C CYS A 298 -2.25 2.85 58.76
N THR A 299 -2.50 3.43 57.58
CA THR A 299 -3.81 4.00 57.20
C THR A 299 -4.93 2.95 57.20
N THR A 300 -4.68 1.73 56.71
CA THR A 300 -5.64 0.62 56.79
C THR A 300 -5.72 0.05 58.20
N LEU A 301 -4.58 -0.17 58.86
CA LEU A 301 -4.49 -0.78 60.19
C LEU A 301 -5.16 0.05 61.30
N LEU A 302 -5.07 1.39 61.25
CA LEU A 302 -5.56 2.28 62.30
C LEU A 302 -6.84 3.03 61.90
N GLY A 303 -6.91 3.53 60.67
CA GLY A 303 -8.05 4.31 60.17
C GLY A 303 -9.16 3.46 59.51
N GLY A 304 -8.85 2.22 59.12
CA GLY A 304 -9.76 1.35 58.38
C GLY A 304 -10.02 1.83 56.95
N LYS A 305 -9.07 2.55 56.34
CA LYS A 305 -9.16 3.15 55.00
C LYS A 305 -8.03 2.68 54.09
N SER A 306 -8.27 2.67 52.78
CA SER A 306 -7.34 2.16 51.77
C SER A 306 -6.83 3.28 50.85
N VAL A 307 -5.85 2.96 49.99
CA VAL A 307 -5.47 3.79 48.84
C VAL A 307 -6.29 3.37 47.63
N ASN A 308 -7.11 4.28 47.10
CA ASN A 308 -8.00 3.98 45.97
C ASN A 308 -7.87 5.02 44.86
N ASN A 309 -8.32 4.67 43.64
CA ASN A 309 -8.54 5.59 42.53
C ASN A 309 -7.39 6.59 42.28
N ILE A 310 -6.15 6.09 42.17
CA ILE A 310 -5.01 6.85 41.62
C ILE A 310 -5.04 6.72 40.10
N ARG A 311 -4.89 7.82 39.37
CA ARG A 311 -4.88 7.89 37.91
C ARG A 311 -3.65 8.63 37.39
N ILE A 312 -3.05 8.11 36.33
CA ILE A 312 -2.01 8.79 35.56
C ILE A 312 -2.38 8.63 34.08
N SER A 313 -2.68 9.74 33.40
CA SER A 313 -3.05 9.77 31.98
C SER A 313 -2.04 10.51 31.10
N GLY A 314 -1.00 11.08 31.69
CA GLY A 314 0.09 11.75 30.98
C GLY A 314 1.22 12.16 31.91
N GLY A 315 2.24 12.83 31.34
CA GLY A 315 3.39 13.31 32.09
C GLY A 315 4.59 12.37 32.11
N ASN A 316 5.68 12.88 32.67
CA ASN A 316 6.89 12.12 33.00
C ASN A 316 6.95 12.05 34.53
N VAL A 317 6.67 10.89 35.11
CA VAL A 317 6.36 10.70 36.54
C VAL A 317 7.38 9.75 37.16
N LYS A 318 8.34 10.30 37.90
CA LYS A 318 9.38 9.55 38.62
C LYS A 318 9.10 9.57 40.12
N VAL A 319 8.78 8.43 40.72
CA VAL A 319 8.35 8.36 42.12
C VAL A 319 9.16 7.31 42.90
N LYS A 320 9.73 7.72 44.03
CA LYS A 320 10.63 6.88 44.84
C LYS A 320 10.17 6.74 46.28
N GLY A 321 9.97 5.51 46.70
CA GLY A 321 9.72 5.12 48.09
C GLY A 321 10.98 5.17 48.93
N ASN A 322 10.81 4.89 50.22
CA ASN A 322 11.87 4.76 51.20
C ASN A 322 11.57 3.52 52.07
N GLU A 323 12.32 3.30 53.14
CA GLU A 323 12.19 2.15 54.05
C GLU A 323 10.71 1.73 54.27
N PHE A 324 10.40 0.46 53.99
CA PHE A 324 9.07 -0.17 54.08
C PHE A 324 7.92 0.51 53.29
N CYS A 325 8.21 1.32 52.26
CA CYS A 325 7.19 2.02 51.46
C CYS A 325 7.41 1.95 49.94
N ALA A 326 6.31 1.80 49.20
CA ALA A 326 6.35 1.70 47.75
C ALA A 326 6.72 3.03 47.05
N GLY A 327 7.20 2.95 45.81
CA GLY A 327 7.34 4.13 44.94
C GLY A 327 5.97 4.75 44.65
N LEU A 328 5.06 3.92 44.14
CA LEU A 328 3.68 4.27 43.80
C LEU A 328 2.70 3.31 44.49
N GLY A 329 1.79 3.83 45.31
CA GLY A 329 0.72 3.04 45.93
C GLY A 329 0.55 3.28 47.43
N ALA A 330 1.12 2.40 48.26
CA ALA A 330 0.86 2.38 49.70
C ALA A 330 2.14 2.20 50.54
N GLY A 331 2.16 2.83 51.71
CA GLY A 331 3.16 2.59 52.75
C GLY A 331 2.94 1.30 53.56
N TYR A 332 3.77 1.10 54.58
CA TYR A 332 3.69 -0.03 55.50
C TYR A 332 2.31 -0.12 56.18
N HIS A 333 1.80 -1.33 56.39
CA HIS A 333 0.44 -1.58 56.91
C HIS A 333 -0.71 -0.82 56.19
N CYS A 334 -0.62 -0.65 54.86
CA CYS A 334 -1.66 0.00 54.05
C CYS A 334 -1.93 -0.77 52.74
N ASP A 335 -3.20 -0.91 52.33
CA ASP A 335 -3.64 -1.58 51.11
C ASP A 335 -3.84 -0.62 49.93
N LEU A 336 -3.67 -1.15 48.71
CA LEU A 336 -3.91 -0.47 47.45
C LEU A 336 -5.06 -1.15 46.69
N ASN A 337 -6.04 -0.37 46.23
CA ASN A 337 -7.18 -0.86 45.47
C ASN A 337 -7.65 0.18 44.43
N GLY A 338 -7.04 0.14 43.24
CA GLY A 338 -7.37 1.03 42.11
C GLY A 338 -6.23 1.99 41.79
N LEU A 339 -5.33 1.55 40.93
CA LEU A 339 -4.29 2.34 40.28
C LEU A 339 -4.42 2.16 38.77
N TYR A 340 -4.61 3.26 38.05
CA TYR A 340 -4.88 3.26 36.60
C TYR A 340 -3.85 4.13 35.89
N ILE A 341 -2.95 3.51 35.14
CA ILE A 341 -1.95 4.21 34.33
C ILE A 341 -2.35 4.04 32.87
N THR A 342 -2.80 5.12 32.24
CA THR A 342 -3.42 5.15 30.90
C THR A 342 -2.64 5.99 29.89
N GLY A 343 -1.54 6.61 30.29
CA GLY A 343 -0.70 7.44 29.44
C GLY A 343 0.53 7.98 30.18
N GLY A 344 1.51 8.48 29.44
CA GLY A 344 2.75 9.04 29.98
C GLY A 344 3.86 8.01 30.23
N ILE A 345 4.98 8.50 30.78
CA ILE A 345 6.14 7.70 31.19
C ILE A 345 6.19 7.69 32.71
N VAL A 346 6.03 6.52 33.32
CA VAL A 346 6.02 6.32 34.77
C VAL A 346 7.20 5.45 35.19
N GLU A 347 7.99 5.93 36.14
CA GLU A 347 9.08 5.19 36.78
C GLU A 347 8.85 5.17 38.30
N ALA A 348 8.60 3.98 38.86
CA ALA A 348 8.26 3.80 40.26
C ALA A 348 9.26 2.86 40.94
N GLU A 349 10.05 3.41 41.87
CA GLU A 349 11.11 2.70 42.58
C GLU A 349 10.74 2.53 44.07
N GLY A 350 10.79 1.29 44.57
CA GLY A 350 10.58 0.99 45.98
C GLY A 350 11.72 1.51 46.86
N GLY A 351 11.44 1.66 48.15
CA GLY A 351 12.51 1.70 49.14
C GLY A 351 12.84 0.31 49.70
N ALA A 352 13.79 0.25 50.63
CA ALA A 352 14.22 -1.01 51.26
C ALA A 352 13.01 -1.80 51.82
N ASN A 353 12.96 -3.10 51.50
CA ASN A 353 11.86 -4.01 51.82
C ASN A 353 10.47 -3.60 51.28
N ALA A 354 10.39 -2.88 50.15
CA ALA A 354 9.13 -2.50 49.50
C ALA A 354 9.13 -2.65 47.95
N PRO A 355 7.95 -2.73 47.31
CA PRO A 355 7.85 -2.83 45.85
C PRO A 355 7.92 -1.47 45.14
N GLY A 356 8.12 -1.47 43.82
CA GLY A 356 8.02 -0.26 43.00
C GLY A 356 6.60 0.30 42.95
N ILE A 357 5.65 -0.56 42.57
CA ILE A 357 4.21 -0.30 42.50
C ILE A 357 3.48 -1.31 43.40
N GLY A 358 2.74 -0.82 44.38
CA GLY A 358 1.87 -1.66 45.21
C GLY A 358 1.87 -1.32 46.70
N SER A 359 2.00 -2.37 47.53
CA SER A 359 1.87 -2.36 49.00
C SER A 359 2.84 -3.36 49.64
N ILE A 360 3.00 -3.37 50.97
CA ILE A 360 4.00 -4.23 51.63
C ILE A 360 3.36 -5.48 52.25
N GLU A 361 2.60 -5.36 53.34
CA GLU A 361 1.99 -6.53 54.02
C GLU A 361 0.50 -6.71 53.73
N TYR A 362 -0.06 -5.81 52.92
CA TYR A 362 -1.49 -5.69 52.65
C TYR A 362 -1.78 -5.94 51.16
N PRO A 363 -3.04 -6.18 50.77
CA PRO A 363 -3.37 -6.50 49.38
C PRO A 363 -3.04 -5.37 48.40
N SER A 364 -2.66 -5.75 47.18
CA SER A 364 -2.54 -4.85 46.03
C SER A 364 -3.54 -5.26 44.95
N LYS A 365 -4.55 -4.42 44.72
CA LYS A 365 -5.70 -4.72 43.86
C LYS A 365 -5.90 -3.68 42.77
N ASN A 366 -6.44 -4.13 41.63
CA ASN A 366 -6.87 -3.28 40.52
C ASN A 366 -5.75 -2.34 40.05
N ILE A 367 -4.59 -2.91 39.73
CA ILE A 367 -3.48 -2.20 39.07
C ILE A 367 -3.65 -2.44 37.57
N VAL A 368 -4.10 -1.42 36.85
CA VAL A 368 -4.36 -1.47 35.41
C VAL A 368 -3.39 -0.55 34.70
N ILE A 369 -2.62 -1.12 33.78
CA ILE A 369 -1.75 -0.38 32.86
C ILE A 369 -2.36 -0.50 31.47
N SER A 370 -2.64 0.60 30.80
CA SER A 370 -3.27 0.65 29.49
C SER A 370 -2.84 1.89 28.69
N GLY A 371 -3.41 2.10 27.51
CA GLY A 371 -3.05 3.19 26.60
C GLY A 371 -2.27 2.70 25.38
N GLY A 372 -2.22 3.49 24.32
CA GLY A 372 -1.43 3.17 23.12
C GLY A 372 0.08 3.44 23.24
N ASP A 373 0.49 4.41 24.06
CA ASP A 373 1.87 4.92 24.10
C ASP A 373 2.44 5.06 25.52
N THR A 374 1.78 4.41 26.49
CA THR A 374 2.17 4.39 27.90
C THR A 374 3.43 3.57 28.10
N VAL A 375 4.35 4.06 28.95
CA VAL A 375 5.54 3.33 29.41
C VAL A 375 5.56 3.32 30.93
N VAL A 376 5.58 2.13 31.54
CA VAL A 376 5.67 1.96 33.00
C VAL A 376 6.87 1.11 33.34
N THR A 377 7.76 1.62 34.18
CA THR A 377 8.88 0.89 34.77
C THR A 377 8.70 0.82 36.28
N ALA A 378 8.69 -0.39 36.82
CA ALA A 378 8.47 -0.67 38.23
C ALA A 378 9.64 -1.48 38.78
N ILE A 379 10.28 -0.94 39.83
CA ILE A 379 11.53 -1.46 40.39
C ILE A 379 11.32 -1.66 41.89
N GLY A 380 11.44 -2.89 42.38
CA GLY A 380 11.39 -3.20 43.80
C GLY A 380 12.73 -2.94 44.51
N ASP A 381 12.94 -3.63 45.62
CA ASP A 381 14.23 -3.66 46.34
C ASP A 381 15.00 -4.94 46.00
N GLU A 382 16.22 -4.78 45.45
CA GLU A 382 17.11 -5.87 45.03
C GLU A 382 17.67 -6.62 46.24
N GLU A 383 17.96 -5.93 47.35
CA GLU A 383 18.61 -6.54 48.53
C GLU A 383 17.68 -7.50 49.29
N THR A 384 16.37 -7.21 49.31
CA THR A 384 15.37 -8.07 49.96
C THR A 384 14.42 -8.80 48.98
N GLY A 385 14.70 -8.70 47.68
CA GLY A 385 13.97 -9.38 46.60
C GLY A 385 12.50 -8.98 46.49
N LYS A 386 12.16 -7.69 46.68
CA LYS A 386 10.78 -7.21 46.51
C LYS A 386 10.44 -6.99 45.03
N PRO A 387 9.17 -7.13 44.64
CA PRO A 387 8.80 -7.04 43.24
C PRO A 387 8.69 -5.61 42.72
N GLY A 388 8.85 -5.44 41.41
CA GLY A 388 8.52 -4.21 40.70
C GLY A 388 7.05 -3.89 40.87
N ILE A 389 6.16 -4.82 40.50
CA ILE A 389 4.71 -4.72 40.77
C ILE A 389 4.27 -5.85 41.71
N GLY A 390 3.53 -5.51 42.78
CA GLY A 390 2.83 -6.50 43.61
C GLY A 390 2.77 -6.15 45.10
N THR A 391 3.09 -7.13 45.95
CA THR A 391 3.10 -7.00 47.41
C THR A 391 4.18 -7.89 48.03
N SER A 392 4.59 -7.64 49.26
CA SER A 392 5.72 -8.33 49.90
C SER A 392 5.34 -9.57 50.71
N SER A 393 4.11 -9.64 51.22
CA SER A 393 3.62 -10.80 52.02
C SER A 393 2.10 -11.04 51.95
N SER A 394 1.40 -10.41 51.00
CA SER A 394 -0.07 -10.43 50.89
C SER A 394 -0.56 -10.95 49.52
N SER A 395 -1.84 -10.74 49.21
CA SER A 395 -2.44 -11.10 47.92
C SER A 395 -2.41 -9.98 46.89
N THR A 396 -2.32 -10.34 45.61
CA THR A 396 -2.52 -9.46 44.45
C THR A 396 -3.79 -9.83 43.69
N GLU A 397 -4.53 -8.85 43.17
CA GLU A 397 -5.79 -9.09 42.44
C GLU A 397 -5.96 -8.13 41.26
N ASN A 398 -6.31 -8.64 40.07
CA ASN A 398 -6.48 -7.85 38.83
C ASN A 398 -5.31 -6.87 38.58
N VAL A 399 -4.11 -7.42 38.39
CA VAL A 399 -2.90 -6.70 37.94
C VAL A 399 -2.69 -7.01 36.45
N VAL A 400 -2.93 -6.04 35.57
CA VAL A 400 -3.18 -6.31 34.15
C VAL A 400 -2.65 -5.22 33.22
N ALA A 401 -2.24 -5.63 32.01
CA ALA A 401 -1.89 -4.78 30.89
C ALA A 401 -2.98 -4.85 29.81
N ILE A 402 -3.40 -3.72 29.23
CA ILE A 402 -4.48 -3.64 28.23
C ILE A 402 -4.09 -2.64 27.13
N PRO A 403 -3.69 -3.07 25.92
CA PRO A 403 -3.46 -2.14 24.81
C PRO A 403 -4.75 -1.46 24.38
N ASP A 404 -4.64 -0.24 23.84
CA ASP A 404 -5.75 0.43 23.15
C ASP A 404 -6.02 -0.23 21.78
N PRO A 405 -7.22 -0.06 21.18
CA PRO A 405 -7.48 -0.52 19.81
C PRO A 405 -6.46 0.04 18.80
N GLY A 406 -5.92 -0.81 17.93
CA GLY A 406 -4.83 -0.45 17.02
C GLY A 406 -3.43 -0.45 17.65
N TYR A 407 -3.30 -0.88 18.92
CA TYR A 407 -2.04 -1.02 19.65
C TYR A 407 -1.82 -2.44 20.17
N GLN A 408 -0.60 -2.70 20.62
CA GLN A 408 -0.14 -3.96 21.21
C GLN A 408 0.83 -3.68 22.35
N GLY A 409 0.88 -4.59 23.32
CA GLY A 409 1.64 -4.46 24.55
C GLY A 409 2.81 -5.42 24.66
N TYR A 410 3.76 -5.01 25.49
CA TYR A 410 5.02 -5.70 25.78
C TYR A 410 5.27 -5.64 27.28
N ILE A 411 5.66 -6.78 27.87
CA ILE A 411 6.09 -6.87 29.26
C ILE A 411 7.53 -7.40 29.28
N GLN A 412 8.39 -6.77 30.06
CA GLN A 412 9.72 -7.26 30.42
C GLN A 412 9.79 -7.46 31.93
N ASP A 413 10.21 -8.65 32.37
CA ASP A 413 10.31 -9.00 33.79
C ASP A 413 11.71 -9.55 34.14
N GLY A 414 12.18 -9.30 35.36
CA GLY A 414 13.55 -9.62 35.76
C GLY A 414 13.83 -9.75 37.25
N THR A 415 15.03 -10.23 37.55
CA THR A 415 15.60 -10.37 38.90
C THR A 415 16.63 -9.29 39.24
N GLY A 416 16.99 -8.44 38.29
CA GLY A 416 17.95 -7.34 38.44
C GLY A 416 17.80 -6.33 37.29
N LEU A 417 18.56 -5.22 37.35
CA LEU A 417 18.50 -4.14 36.35
C LEU A 417 19.48 -4.30 35.17
N LYS A 418 20.41 -5.27 35.20
CA LYS A 418 21.34 -5.50 34.08
C LYS A 418 20.59 -6.19 32.94
N PRO A 419 20.94 -5.97 31.66
CA PRO A 419 20.25 -6.61 30.53
C PRO A 419 20.20 -8.14 30.64
N ASP A 420 21.22 -8.80 31.17
CA ASP A 420 21.24 -10.25 31.38
C ASP A 420 20.29 -10.76 32.49
N GLU A 421 19.65 -9.85 33.25
CA GLU A 421 18.82 -10.17 34.42
C GLU A 421 17.31 -9.96 34.21
N TYR A 422 16.89 -9.49 33.02
CA TYR A 422 15.48 -9.37 32.63
C TYR A 422 15.23 -9.82 31.18
N THR A 423 14.01 -10.27 30.88
CA THR A 423 13.59 -10.73 29.54
C THR A 423 12.17 -10.29 29.25
N PHE A 424 11.82 -10.18 27.96
CA PHE A 424 10.42 -10.17 27.53
C PHE A 424 9.69 -11.43 28.02
N THR A 425 8.41 -11.29 28.39
CA THR A 425 7.58 -12.44 28.78
C THR A 425 7.13 -13.24 27.55
N ALA A 426 6.67 -14.48 27.75
CA ALA A 426 6.25 -15.36 26.65
C ALA A 426 4.98 -14.88 25.93
N GLU A 427 4.23 -13.98 26.56
CA GLU A 427 3.00 -13.36 26.04
C GLU A 427 3.29 -12.09 25.21
N SER A 428 4.54 -11.63 25.12
CA SER A 428 4.90 -10.40 24.41
C SER A 428 5.32 -10.69 22.96
N PRO A 429 4.73 -10.07 21.92
CA PRO A 429 3.63 -9.08 21.94
C PRO A 429 2.23 -9.67 22.21
N PHE A 430 1.38 -8.88 22.87
CA PHE A 430 -0.06 -9.17 23.04
C PHE A 430 -0.95 -8.02 22.57
N GLN A 431 -2.12 -8.35 22.02
CA GLN A 431 -3.12 -7.37 21.52
C GLN A 431 -4.38 -7.27 22.42
N VAL A 432 -4.49 -8.11 23.45
CA VAL A 432 -5.68 -8.23 24.32
C VAL A 432 -5.30 -7.96 25.78
N LYS A 433 -6.31 -7.91 26.67
CA LYS A 433 -6.08 -7.83 28.13
C LYS A 433 -5.24 -9.02 28.61
N THR A 434 -4.02 -8.73 29.07
CA THR A 434 -3.04 -9.70 29.58
C THR A 434 -2.81 -9.50 31.08
N SER A 435 -2.61 -10.59 31.83
CA SER A 435 -2.26 -10.52 33.25
C SER A 435 -0.76 -10.33 33.42
N ILE A 436 -0.34 -9.42 34.30
CA ILE A 436 1.09 -9.19 34.60
C ILE A 436 1.53 -10.18 35.68
N VAL A 437 2.66 -10.86 35.48
CA VAL A 437 3.18 -11.87 36.42
C VAL A 437 3.99 -11.18 37.53
N VAL A 438 3.26 -10.69 38.53
CA VAL A 438 3.82 -10.10 39.77
C VAL A 438 4.82 -11.02 40.48
N GLY A 439 5.73 -10.43 41.25
CA GLY A 439 6.73 -11.17 42.04
C GLY A 439 8.17 -11.11 41.51
N LYS A 440 8.38 -10.44 40.36
CA LYS A 440 9.70 -10.16 39.77
C LYS A 440 10.19 -8.79 40.21
N PHE A 441 11.49 -8.64 40.49
CA PHE A 441 12.08 -7.40 41.05
C PHE A 441 11.98 -6.21 40.10
N TYR A 442 12.19 -6.46 38.81
CA TYR A 442 11.99 -5.50 37.74
C TYR A 442 10.80 -5.94 36.91
N THR A 443 9.87 -5.02 36.65
CA THR A 443 8.76 -5.18 35.72
C THR A 443 8.66 -3.92 34.90
N LYS A 444 8.66 -4.04 33.57
CA LYS A 444 8.34 -2.96 32.64
C LYS A 444 7.18 -3.37 31.76
N VAL A 445 6.24 -2.45 31.55
CA VAL A 445 5.10 -2.59 30.63
C VAL A 445 5.13 -1.40 29.68
N TYR A 446 5.05 -1.64 28.38
CA TYR A 446 4.86 -0.56 27.41
C TYR A 446 4.02 -1.00 26.22
N PHE A 447 3.50 -0.03 25.48
CA PHE A 447 2.70 -0.26 24.28
C PHE A 447 3.33 0.40 23.05
N GLY A 448 2.91 -0.07 21.88
CA GLY A 448 3.23 0.52 20.58
C GLY A 448 2.16 0.12 19.58
N HIS A 449 2.09 0.81 18.44
CA HIS A 449 1.08 0.50 17.42
C HIS A 449 1.14 -0.96 16.98
N HIS A 450 -0.02 -1.53 16.66
CA HIS A 450 -0.12 -2.84 16.03
C HIS A 450 0.57 -2.80 14.65
N ARG A 451 1.18 -3.92 14.28
CA ARG A 451 1.86 -4.15 13.00
C ARG A 451 1.65 -5.59 12.56
N ASP A 452 1.67 -5.85 11.26
CA ASP A 452 1.52 -7.21 10.72
C ASP A 452 2.57 -8.18 11.30
N GLU A 453 3.84 -7.75 11.35
CA GLU A 453 4.98 -8.52 11.85
C GLU A 453 5.69 -7.77 12.99
N ASN A 454 6.06 -8.50 14.05
CA ASN A 454 6.68 -7.92 15.24
C ASN A 454 7.71 -8.86 15.87
N THR A 455 8.91 -8.34 16.12
CA THR A 455 9.98 -9.02 16.85
C THR A 455 10.24 -8.34 18.19
N VAL A 456 10.49 -9.14 19.22
CA VAL A 456 11.16 -8.73 20.45
C VAL A 456 12.46 -9.51 20.59
N ASP A 457 13.57 -8.85 20.91
CA ASP A 457 14.87 -9.54 21.08
C ASP A 457 15.34 -9.55 22.53
N ASN A 458 15.64 -10.74 23.03
CA ASN A 458 16.03 -10.98 24.42
C ASN A 458 17.54 -10.80 24.69
N THR A 459 18.31 -10.31 23.72
CA THR A 459 19.71 -9.90 23.83
C THR A 459 19.81 -8.38 23.94
N THR A 460 19.24 -7.65 22.97
CA THR A 460 19.24 -6.17 22.88
C THR A 460 18.23 -5.53 23.84
N LYS A 461 17.14 -6.27 24.15
CA LYS A 461 15.94 -5.82 24.89
C LYS A 461 15.06 -4.82 24.13
N GLU A 462 15.22 -4.78 22.82
CA GLU A 462 14.43 -3.94 21.92
C GLU A 462 13.21 -4.67 21.34
N GLN A 463 12.35 -3.88 20.72
CA GLN A 463 11.23 -4.30 19.90
C GLN A 463 11.34 -3.63 18.53
N ILE A 464 10.92 -4.31 17.45
CA ILE A 464 10.74 -3.71 16.13
C ILE A 464 9.57 -4.38 15.40
N GLY A 465 8.76 -3.60 14.69
CA GLY A 465 7.57 -4.07 13.99
C GLY A 465 7.25 -3.26 12.75
N ALA A 466 6.65 -3.93 11.76
CA ALA A 466 6.38 -3.37 10.42
C ALA A 466 5.20 -4.05 9.75
N ASN A 467 4.50 -3.31 8.88
CA ASN A 467 3.43 -3.83 8.03
C ASN A 467 3.98 -4.36 6.72
N ASN A 468 3.31 -5.36 6.16
CA ASN A 468 3.54 -5.81 4.79
C ASN A 468 3.20 -4.69 3.80
N ILE A 469 3.94 -4.62 2.69
CA ILE A 469 3.72 -3.61 1.66
C ILE A 469 2.96 -4.26 0.50
N ILE A 470 1.90 -3.62 0.03
CA ILE A 470 1.22 -3.95 -1.22
C ILE A 470 1.58 -2.87 -2.25
N SER A 471 1.96 -3.25 -3.45
CA SER A 471 2.24 -2.30 -4.53
C SER A 471 2.09 -2.95 -5.90
N LYS A 472 1.62 -2.17 -6.87
CA LYS A 472 1.67 -2.52 -8.28
C LYS A 472 3.11 -2.79 -8.77
N SER A 473 3.29 -3.79 -9.61
CA SER A 473 4.53 -4.10 -10.34
C SER A 473 4.66 -3.19 -11.58
N GLY A 474 5.87 -3.09 -12.13
CA GLY A 474 6.22 -2.05 -13.10
C GLY A 474 6.63 -0.74 -12.42
N GLY A 475 6.77 0.32 -13.22
CA GLY A 475 7.12 1.65 -12.73
C GLY A 475 8.59 1.77 -12.28
N THR A 476 8.84 2.64 -11.30
CA THR A 476 10.18 2.92 -10.76
C THR A 476 10.53 2.07 -9.55
N ALA A 477 11.82 1.82 -9.35
CA ALA A 477 12.33 1.19 -8.13
C ALA A 477 12.05 2.04 -6.88
N PHE A 478 11.73 1.39 -5.76
CA PHE A 478 11.59 2.04 -4.45
C PHE A 478 12.94 2.54 -3.92
N THR A 479 12.90 3.65 -3.18
CA THR A 479 13.97 4.05 -2.26
C THR A 479 13.83 3.36 -0.90
N GLU A 480 14.91 3.32 -0.12
CA GLU A 480 14.90 2.75 1.25
C GLU A 480 13.93 3.51 2.17
N GLU A 481 13.80 4.83 1.99
CA GLU A 481 12.90 5.66 2.79
C GLU A 481 11.42 5.42 2.45
N GLN A 482 11.08 5.25 1.17
CA GLN A 482 9.72 4.84 0.76
C GLN A 482 9.34 3.49 1.38
N LEU A 483 10.26 2.52 1.42
CA LEU A 483 9.97 1.21 2.03
C LEU A 483 9.73 1.33 3.56
N LYS A 484 10.44 2.21 4.27
CA LYS A 484 10.19 2.48 5.70
C LYS A 484 8.85 3.18 5.95
N ILE A 485 8.49 4.11 5.07
CA ILE A 485 7.22 4.85 5.13
C ILE A 485 6.04 3.90 4.86
N LEU A 486 6.09 3.13 3.77
CA LEU A 486 5.04 2.19 3.37
C LEU A 486 4.80 1.07 4.41
N SER A 487 5.86 0.54 5.01
CA SER A 487 5.75 -0.47 6.07
C SER A 487 5.39 0.12 7.44
N LYS A 488 5.31 1.46 7.56
CA LYS A 488 5.12 2.19 8.82
C LYS A 488 6.05 1.68 9.96
N VAL A 489 7.29 1.29 9.63
CA VAL A 489 8.19 0.56 10.55
C VAL A 489 8.56 1.39 11.78
N ILE A 490 8.43 0.78 12.97
CA ILE A 490 8.75 1.38 14.27
C ILE A 490 9.60 0.39 15.06
N GLY A 491 10.60 0.88 15.79
CA GLY A 491 11.28 0.14 16.84
C GLY A 491 11.32 0.91 18.16
N LYS A 492 11.22 0.20 19.28
CA LYS A 492 11.36 0.74 20.64
C LYS A 492 12.60 0.18 21.32
N LYS A 493 13.37 1.07 21.95
CA LYS A 493 14.60 0.80 22.72
C LYS A 493 14.27 0.01 23.99
N LYS A 494 15.30 -0.54 24.63
CA LYS A 494 15.24 -1.13 25.99
C LYS A 494 14.62 -0.23 27.08
N ASP A 495 14.64 1.09 26.90
CA ASP A 495 13.98 2.02 27.82
C ASP A 495 12.45 2.11 27.59
N GLY A 496 11.94 1.72 26.43
CA GLY A 496 10.54 1.85 26.00
C GLY A 496 10.29 3.03 25.05
N THR A 497 11.32 3.86 24.77
CA THR A 497 11.21 5.01 23.86
C THR A 497 11.49 4.61 22.41
N GLU A 498 10.93 5.36 21.48
CA GLU A 498 10.99 5.04 20.04
C GLU A 498 12.33 5.42 19.39
N TYR A 499 12.71 4.68 18.36
CA TYR A 499 13.74 5.09 17.41
C TYR A 499 13.16 6.06 16.37
N PRO A 500 13.83 7.20 16.12
CA PRO A 500 13.57 8.01 14.92
C PRO A 500 13.71 7.16 13.64
N LEU A 501 12.78 7.30 12.69
CA LEU A 501 12.73 6.46 11.48
C LEU A 501 14.06 6.37 10.70
N LYS A 502 14.81 7.49 10.67
CA LYS A 502 16.15 7.63 10.08
C LYS A 502 17.24 6.71 10.68
N GLU A 503 17.04 6.20 11.90
CA GLU A 503 17.97 5.32 12.63
C GLU A 503 17.67 3.84 12.38
N LEU A 504 16.46 3.51 11.90
CA LEU A 504 16.11 2.18 11.41
C LEU A 504 16.66 1.99 9.99
N SER A 505 16.99 0.76 9.60
CA SER A 505 17.58 0.46 8.29
C SER A 505 17.10 -0.88 7.71
N ILE A 506 17.38 -1.13 6.42
CA ILE A 506 17.19 -2.45 5.79
C ILE A 506 18.43 -3.31 6.06
N ALA A 507 18.25 -4.46 6.69
CA ALA A 507 19.32 -5.38 7.11
C ALA A 507 20.08 -5.95 5.90
N ASP A 508 19.37 -6.67 5.01
CA ASP A 508 19.92 -7.17 3.76
C ASP A 508 19.47 -6.32 2.56
N LYS A 509 20.37 -5.49 2.06
CA LYS A 509 20.11 -4.67 0.87
C LYS A 509 20.00 -5.50 -0.42
N SER A 510 20.31 -6.80 -0.41
CA SER A 510 20.07 -7.71 -1.53
C SER A 510 18.57 -8.04 -1.71
N GLN A 511 17.80 -8.07 -0.62
CA GLN A 511 16.33 -8.18 -0.66
C GLN A 511 15.72 -6.99 -1.41
N MET A 512 16.07 -5.77 -0.99
CA MET A 512 15.65 -4.52 -1.66
C MET A 512 16.05 -4.49 -3.14
N GLN A 513 17.25 -4.96 -3.49
CA GLN A 513 17.69 -5.07 -4.88
C GLN A 513 16.87 -6.09 -5.68
N THR A 514 16.43 -7.18 -5.05
CA THR A 514 15.58 -8.21 -5.67
C THR A 514 14.18 -7.68 -5.91
N ILE A 515 13.55 -7.06 -4.89
CA ILE A 515 12.25 -6.38 -4.99
C ILE A 515 12.25 -5.34 -6.12
N ASN A 516 13.29 -4.49 -6.16
CA ASN A 516 13.39 -3.45 -7.18
C ASN A 516 13.65 -3.99 -8.59
N GLN A 517 14.36 -5.13 -8.72
CA GLN A 517 14.51 -5.81 -10.01
C GLN A 517 13.21 -6.45 -10.48
N ALA A 518 12.42 -7.06 -9.57
CA ALA A 518 11.12 -7.60 -9.91
C ALA A 518 10.15 -6.48 -10.33
N LYS A 519 10.00 -5.45 -9.49
CA LYS A 519 9.14 -4.28 -9.76
C LYS A 519 9.49 -3.62 -11.09
N THR A 520 10.75 -3.27 -11.36
CA THR A 520 11.12 -2.58 -12.61
C THR A 520 10.96 -3.40 -13.89
N LYS A 521 10.76 -4.72 -13.82
CA LYS A 521 10.39 -5.57 -14.96
C LYS A 521 8.88 -5.80 -15.11
N GLY A 522 8.09 -5.59 -14.05
CA GLY A 522 6.70 -6.05 -13.96
C GLY A 522 6.53 -7.48 -13.39
N GLU A 523 7.56 -8.09 -12.81
CA GLU A 523 7.43 -9.39 -12.14
C GLU A 523 6.61 -9.24 -10.84
N THR A 524 5.63 -10.11 -10.65
CA THR A 524 4.75 -10.18 -9.46
C THR A 524 5.26 -11.20 -8.44
N GLY A 525 4.68 -11.20 -7.24
CA GLY A 525 4.92 -12.21 -6.20
C GLY A 525 5.14 -11.65 -4.79
N GLU A 526 5.44 -12.53 -3.84
CA GLU A 526 5.78 -12.18 -2.46
C GLU A 526 7.31 -12.15 -2.25
N PHE A 527 7.84 -11.05 -1.74
CA PHE A 527 9.29 -10.86 -1.53
C PHE A 527 9.58 -10.49 -0.07
N PRO A 528 10.52 -11.16 0.63
CA PRO A 528 10.87 -10.80 2.00
C PRO A 528 11.66 -9.48 2.05
N LEU A 529 11.40 -8.66 3.07
CA LEU A 529 12.20 -7.46 3.39
C LEU A 529 12.42 -7.36 4.91
N THR A 530 13.68 -7.32 5.33
CA THR A 530 14.11 -7.31 6.72
C THR A 530 14.57 -5.91 7.14
N PHE A 531 13.92 -5.33 8.14
CA PHE A 531 14.33 -4.09 8.80
C PHE A 531 15.10 -4.38 10.09
N GLN A 532 15.98 -3.46 10.51
CA GLN A 532 16.83 -3.61 11.69
C GLN A 532 16.97 -2.31 12.50
N THR A 533 17.06 -2.44 13.83
CA THR A 533 17.44 -1.37 14.77
C THR A 533 18.96 -1.11 14.76
N PRO A 534 19.45 0.00 15.34
CA PRO A 534 20.89 0.23 15.52
C PRO A 534 21.64 -0.83 16.34
N ASP A 535 21.00 -1.46 17.33
CA ASP A 535 21.63 -2.48 18.18
C ASP A 535 21.47 -3.92 17.61
N GLY A 536 20.78 -4.09 16.48
CA GLY A 536 20.79 -5.31 15.67
C GLY A 536 19.49 -6.13 15.63
N THR A 537 18.42 -5.68 16.26
CA THR A 537 17.12 -6.38 16.31
C THR A 537 16.39 -6.32 14.97
N GLU A 538 15.96 -7.46 14.43
CA GLU A 538 15.39 -7.57 13.08
C GLU A 538 13.89 -7.95 13.05
N VAL A 539 13.12 -7.40 12.09
CA VAL A 539 11.78 -7.89 11.70
C VAL A 539 11.74 -8.06 10.18
N THR A 540 11.11 -9.14 9.71
CA THR A 540 10.96 -9.42 8.26
C THR A 540 9.50 -9.38 7.85
N ILE A 541 9.16 -8.49 6.94
CA ILE A 541 7.84 -8.39 6.30
C ILE A 541 7.87 -9.02 4.90
N LYS A 542 6.69 -9.12 4.28
CA LYS A 542 6.52 -9.34 2.84
C LYS A 542 6.24 -8.03 2.11
N VAL A 543 6.80 -7.91 0.91
CA VAL A 543 6.41 -6.96 -0.12
C VAL A 543 5.69 -7.75 -1.20
N TYR A 544 4.40 -7.47 -1.37
CA TYR A 544 3.54 -8.05 -2.39
C TYR A 544 3.58 -7.16 -3.65
N LEU A 545 4.20 -7.65 -4.71
CA LEU A 545 4.15 -7.02 -6.03
C LEU A 545 2.99 -7.62 -6.83
N LYS A 546 2.01 -6.79 -7.17
CA LYS A 546 0.76 -7.18 -7.85
C LYS A 546 0.64 -6.56 -9.24
N GLU A 547 0.03 -7.25 -10.19
CA GLU A 547 -0.04 -6.77 -11.59
C GLU A 547 -0.92 -5.52 -11.72
N GLN A 548 -1.98 -5.44 -10.92
CA GLN A 548 -2.94 -4.34 -10.87
C GLN A 548 -3.08 -3.83 -9.43
N GLY A 549 -3.41 -2.54 -9.27
CA GLY A 549 -3.53 -1.87 -7.96
C GLY A 549 -2.83 -0.51 -7.91
N ASN A 550 -2.75 0.07 -6.71
CA ASN A 550 -2.00 1.30 -6.45
C ASN A 550 -0.47 1.04 -6.56
N ASP A 551 0.31 1.99 -7.07
CA ASP A 551 1.77 1.94 -6.96
C ASP A 551 2.23 2.59 -5.64
N GLY A 552 2.95 1.85 -4.80
CA GLY A 552 3.49 2.37 -3.54
C GLY A 552 4.53 3.50 -3.72
N VAL A 553 5.00 3.74 -4.94
CA VAL A 553 5.81 4.94 -5.26
C VAL A 553 5.00 6.23 -5.13
N ASP A 554 3.70 6.20 -5.44
CA ASP A 554 2.81 7.36 -5.50
C ASP A 554 2.10 7.65 -4.15
N PHE A 555 2.48 6.94 -3.08
CA PHE A 555 1.91 7.08 -1.74
C PHE A 555 2.26 8.43 -1.09
N ASP A 556 1.24 9.19 -0.66
CA ASP A 556 1.40 10.41 0.12
C ASP A 556 1.39 10.10 1.64
N PRO A 557 2.52 10.24 2.36
CA PRO A 557 2.57 10.01 3.81
C PRO A 557 1.83 11.07 4.63
N LEU A 558 1.40 12.18 4.04
CA LEU A 558 0.57 13.20 4.71
C LEU A 558 -0.92 12.95 4.53
N ASN A 559 -1.32 12.18 3.51
CA ASN A 559 -2.71 11.85 3.18
C ASN A 559 -2.80 10.38 2.74
N PRO A 560 -2.57 9.41 3.64
CA PRO A 560 -2.65 7.99 3.30
C PRO A 560 -4.06 7.60 2.88
N SER A 561 -4.18 6.83 1.80
CA SER A 561 -5.41 6.18 1.34
C SER A 561 -5.29 4.67 1.47
N SER A 562 -6.40 3.93 1.44
CA SER A 562 -6.34 2.50 1.22
C SER A 562 -5.53 2.12 -0.03
N VAL A 563 -4.96 0.92 0.03
CA VAL A 563 -4.17 0.29 -1.03
C VAL A 563 -4.82 -1.03 -1.38
N ILE A 564 -5.16 -1.23 -2.65
CA ILE A 564 -5.72 -2.47 -3.18
C ILE A 564 -4.79 -3.02 -4.28
N GLY A 565 -4.58 -4.33 -4.31
CA GLY A 565 -3.71 -5.00 -5.29
C GLY A 565 -4.17 -6.41 -5.63
N ALA A 566 -4.11 -6.76 -6.90
CA ALA A 566 -4.56 -8.04 -7.45
C ALA A 566 -3.81 -8.41 -8.74
N ASP A 567 -3.80 -9.69 -9.09
CA ASP A 567 -3.14 -10.22 -10.29
C ASP A 567 -4.18 -10.69 -11.34
N ASN A 568 -3.81 -10.65 -12.62
CA ASN A 568 -4.62 -11.28 -13.67
C ASN A 568 -4.52 -12.81 -13.57
N PHE A 569 -5.59 -13.53 -13.93
CA PHE A 569 -5.59 -14.99 -13.81
C PHE A 569 -6.26 -15.71 -15.00
N ALA A 570 -5.75 -16.91 -15.30
CA ALA A 570 -6.27 -17.77 -16.36
C ALA A 570 -6.76 -19.12 -15.80
N LYS A 571 -7.89 -19.64 -16.32
CA LYS A 571 -8.49 -20.93 -15.93
C LYS A 571 -9.22 -21.58 -17.12
N GLU A 572 -9.33 -22.91 -17.11
CA GLU A 572 -10.11 -23.63 -18.14
C GLU A 572 -11.63 -23.43 -17.99
N THR A 573 -12.37 -23.56 -19.10
CA THR A 573 -13.84 -23.50 -19.15
C THR A 573 -14.53 -24.81 -18.70
N GLY A 574 -15.84 -24.71 -18.44
CA GLY A 574 -16.70 -25.81 -18.01
C GLY A 574 -16.81 -25.95 -16.49
N GLY A 575 -17.60 -26.94 -16.05
CA GLY A 575 -17.95 -27.13 -14.63
C GLY A 575 -18.98 -26.11 -14.13
N ILE A 576 -19.12 -26.01 -12.81
CA ILE A 576 -20.04 -25.06 -12.14
C ILE A 576 -19.57 -23.61 -12.23
N GLU A 577 -20.45 -22.66 -11.93
CA GLU A 577 -20.15 -21.24 -11.77
C GLU A 577 -19.17 -21.00 -10.60
N TRP A 578 -18.35 -19.94 -10.67
CA TRP A 578 -17.51 -19.48 -9.57
C TRP A 578 -18.29 -18.58 -8.62
N THR A 579 -17.98 -18.70 -7.33
CA THR A 579 -18.41 -17.77 -6.29
C THR A 579 -17.56 -16.48 -6.30
N GLU A 580 -17.98 -15.48 -5.52
CA GLU A 580 -17.19 -14.27 -5.31
C GLU A 580 -15.84 -14.59 -4.63
N ASP A 581 -15.81 -15.57 -3.74
CA ASP A 581 -14.62 -15.96 -2.98
C ASP A 581 -13.61 -16.75 -3.84
N ASP A 582 -14.09 -17.55 -4.79
CA ASP A 582 -13.25 -18.20 -5.80
C ASP A 582 -12.43 -17.16 -6.58
N VAL A 583 -13.10 -16.14 -7.14
CA VAL A 583 -12.43 -15.13 -7.99
C VAL A 583 -11.56 -14.16 -7.18
N LYS A 584 -11.95 -13.82 -5.95
CA LYS A 584 -11.08 -13.08 -5.00
C LYS A 584 -9.78 -13.85 -4.72
N GLN A 585 -9.86 -15.16 -4.51
CA GLN A 585 -8.69 -16.02 -4.29
C GLN A 585 -7.85 -16.20 -5.55
N PHE A 586 -8.45 -16.36 -6.74
CA PHE A 586 -7.71 -16.54 -7.99
C PHE A 586 -6.97 -15.28 -8.45
N ALA A 587 -7.50 -14.10 -8.15
CA ALA A 587 -6.80 -12.82 -8.34
C ALA A 587 -5.76 -12.52 -7.25
N GLU A 588 -5.59 -13.43 -6.27
CA GLU A 588 -4.79 -13.24 -5.06
C GLU A 588 -4.98 -11.85 -4.43
N LEU A 589 -6.24 -11.44 -4.28
CA LEU A 589 -6.63 -10.09 -3.85
C LEU A 589 -6.06 -9.78 -2.46
N LYS A 590 -5.44 -8.61 -2.33
CA LYS A 590 -4.94 -8.06 -1.06
C LYS A 590 -5.27 -6.57 -0.98
N GLY A 591 -5.50 -6.08 0.23
CA GLY A 591 -5.56 -4.64 0.45
C GLY A 591 -5.36 -4.26 1.92
N LYS A 592 -5.04 -2.98 2.13
CA LYS A 592 -4.90 -2.36 3.44
C LYS A 592 -5.69 -1.06 3.48
N ASP A 593 -6.28 -0.73 4.62
CA ASP A 593 -6.94 0.56 4.84
C ASP A 593 -5.91 1.71 4.96
N SER A 594 -6.40 2.95 5.04
CA SER A 594 -5.58 4.15 5.23
C SER A 594 -4.72 4.11 6.52
N ASP A 595 -5.24 3.51 7.60
CA ASP A 595 -4.49 3.24 8.84
C ASP A 595 -3.43 2.14 8.69
N GLY A 596 -3.50 1.32 7.65
CA GLY A 596 -2.55 0.28 7.24
C GLY A 596 -2.89 -1.12 7.75
N ASN A 597 -4.07 -1.34 8.31
CA ASN A 597 -4.56 -2.65 8.74
C ASN A 597 -4.94 -3.49 7.51
N ASP A 598 -4.85 -4.83 7.60
CA ASP A 598 -5.30 -5.71 6.51
C ASP A 598 -6.83 -5.71 6.37
N ILE A 599 -7.31 -5.56 5.13
CA ILE A 599 -8.73 -5.68 4.78
C ILE A 599 -9.03 -7.17 4.53
N ALA A 600 -10.08 -7.72 5.14
CA ALA A 600 -10.43 -9.13 4.96
C ALA A 600 -11.01 -9.40 3.55
N LEU A 601 -10.82 -10.61 3.02
CA LEU A 601 -11.34 -10.98 1.69
C LEU A 601 -12.86 -10.77 1.58
N ASP A 602 -13.60 -11.02 2.66
CA ASP A 602 -15.05 -10.87 2.75
C ASP A 602 -15.50 -9.40 2.57
N ASP A 603 -14.69 -8.43 3.05
CA ASP A 603 -15.00 -6.99 3.01
C ASP A 603 -14.88 -6.36 1.61
N PHE A 604 -14.17 -7.01 0.69
CA PHE A 604 -14.10 -6.56 -0.70
C PHE A 604 -15.40 -6.87 -1.45
N SER A 605 -15.91 -5.87 -2.17
CA SER A 605 -16.99 -6.01 -3.14
C SER A 605 -16.46 -6.23 -4.55
N LEU A 606 -17.28 -6.79 -5.44
CA LEU A 606 -16.97 -6.92 -6.86
C LEU A 606 -18.16 -6.58 -7.76
N ASP A 607 -17.88 -6.34 -9.04
CA ASP A 607 -18.92 -6.15 -10.06
C ASP A 607 -19.58 -7.49 -10.42
N LYS A 608 -20.85 -7.64 -10.01
CA LYS A 608 -21.62 -8.87 -10.20
C LYS A 608 -22.08 -9.06 -11.65
N GLU A 609 -22.29 -7.98 -12.42
CA GLU A 609 -22.67 -8.10 -13.84
C GLU A 609 -21.49 -8.65 -14.66
N GLN A 610 -20.26 -8.26 -14.31
CA GLN A 610 -19.03 -8.84 -14.87
C GLN A 610 -18.85 -10.32 -14.47
N LEU A 611 -19.06 -10.67 -13.20
CA LEU A 611 -18.95 -12.06 -12.74
C LEU A 611 -20.01 -12.97 -13.38
N ASP A 612 -21.25 -12.50 -13.55
CA ASP A 612 -22.32 -13.23 -14.24
C ASP A 612 -21.99 -13.48 -15.73
N GLU A 613 -21.38 -12.51 -16.43
CA GLU A 613 -20.92 -12.71 -17.82
C GLU A 613 -19.78 -13.74 -17.91
N ILE A 614 -18.80 -13.65 -17.01
CA ILE A 614 -17.70 -14.62 -16.89
C ILE A 614 -18.24 -16.03 -16.61
N ASN A 615 -19.14 -16.18 -15.64
CA ASN A 615 -19.72 -17.46 -15.25
C ASN A 615 -20.56 -18.08 -16.37
N LYS A 616 -21.32 -17.26 -17.10
CA LYS A 616 -22.06 -17.69 -18.29
C LYS A 616 -21.13 -18.18 -19.40
N MET A 617 -20.05 -17.45 -19.72
CA MET A 617 -19.10 -17.86 -20.77
C MET A 617 -18.31 -19.12 -20.36
N LYS A 618 -17.96 -19.22 -19.08
CA LYS A 618 -17.33 -20.40 -18.46
C LYS A 618 -18.21 -21.64 -18.56
N THR A 619 -19.48 -21.54 -18.18
CA THR A 619 -20.45 -22.66 -18.23
C THR A 619 -20.84 -23.04 -19.66
N ASP A 620 -20.95 -22.05 -20.57
CA ASP A 620 -21.09 -22.26 -22.03
C ASP A 620 -19.87 -22.96 -22.67
N GLY A 621 -18.74 -23.10 -21.97
CA GLY A 621 -17.53 -23.73 -22.49
C GLY A 621 -16.72 -22.87 -23.46
N LYS A 622 -16.78 -21.53 -23.33
CA LYS A 622 -16.21 -20.55 -24.26
C LYS A 622 -15.02 -19.81 -23.66
N ALA A 623 -13.92 -19.78 -24.42
CA ALA A 623 -12.75 -18.99 -24.07
C ALA A 623 -12.99 -17.48 -24.29
N GLY A 624 -12.19 -16.64 -23.63
CA GLY A 624 -12.25 -15.19 -23.74
C GLY A 624 -11.43 -14.48 -22.67
N GLU A 625 -11.25 -13.17 -22.84
CA GLU A 625 -10.66 -12.27 -21.86
C GLU A 625 -11.74 -11.30 -21.39
N PHE A 626 -11.90 -11.17 -20.07
CA PHE A 626 -12.97 -10.39 -19.43
C PHE A 626 -12.37 -9.52 -18.33
N ASP A 627 -12.87 -8.30 -18.17
CA ASP A 627 -12.49 -7.44 -17.03
C ASP A 627 -13.38 -7.76 -15.83
N LEU A 628 -12.77 -7.93 -14.66
CA LEU A 628 -13.46 -8.08 -13.37
C LEU A 628 -12.94 -7.01 -12.38
N LYS A 629 -13.86 -6.18 -11.87
CA LYS A 629 -13.56 -5.10 -10.93
C LYS A 629 -13.81 -5.53 -9.48
N PHE A 630 -12.82 -5.33 -8.62
CA PHE A 630 -12.93 -5.37 -7.16
C PHE A 630 -12.88 -3.96 -6.57
N THR A 631 -13.60 -3.71 -5.48
CA THR A 631 -13.64 -2.42 -4.77
C THR A 631 -13.64 -2.64 -3.25
N ASP A 632 -12.78 -1.91 -2.54
CA ASP A 632 -12.60 -1.99 -1.08
C ASP A 632 -13.63 -1.13 -0.30
N PRO A 633 -13.65 -1.19 1.06
CA PRO A 633 -14.58 -0.40 1.87
C PRO A 633 -14.39 1.13 1.82
N GLU A 634 -13.20 1.63 1.46
CA GLU A 634 -12.95 3.07 1.27
C GLU A 634 -13.39 3.56 -0.13
N GLY A 635 -13.67 2.63 -1.05
CA GLY A 635 -14.12 2.90 -2.41
C GLY A 635 -13.00 2.91 -3.46
N ASN A 636 -11.77 2.57 -3.08
CA ASN A 636 -10.68 2.35 -4.04
C ASN A 636 -10.87 1.00 -4.73
N SER A 637 -10.45 0.92 -5.99
CA SER A 637 -10.80 -0.23 -6.84
C SER A 637 -9.72 -0.63 -7.83
N VAL A 638 -9.62 -1.94 -8.05
CA VAL A 638 -8.74 -2.56 -9.04
C VAL A 638 -9.57 -3.35 -10.05
N THR A 639 -9.16 -3.34 -11.31
CA THR A 639 -9.71 -4.22 -12.35
C THR A 639 -8.62 -5.19 -12.77
N VAL A 640 -8.94 -6.49 -12.78
CA VAL A 640 -8.09 -7.56 -13.32
C VAL A 640 -8.69 -8.13 -14.59
N THR A 641 -7.85 -8.66 -15.46
CA THR A 641 -8.26 -9.45 -16.62
C THR A 641 -8.34 -10.93 -16.23
N VAL A 642 -9.49 -11.53 -16.50
CA VAL A 642 -9.82 -12.94 -16.30
C VAL A 642 -9.80 -13.63 -17.66
N THR A 643 -8.88 -14.58 -17.86
CA THR A 643 -8.76 -15.34 -19.10
C THR A 643 -9.40 -16.72 -18.95
N LEU A 644 -10.53 -16.95 -19.63
CA LEU A 644 -11.11 -18.27 -19.82
C LEU A 644 -10.41 -18.96 -21.00
N THR A 645 -9.93 -20.18 -20.81
CA THR A 645 -9.17 -20.94 -21.83
C THR A 645 -9.79 -22.31 -22.14
N GLY A 646 -9.49 -22.84 -23.32
CA GLY A 646 -10.00 -24.14 -23.74
C GLY A 646 -11.47 -24.06 -24.12
N GLU A 647 -11.77 -23.34 -25.20
CA GLU A 647 -13.05 -23.44 -25.89
C GLU A 647 -13.18 -24.85 -26.49
N PHE A 648 -14.34 -25.49 -26.33
CA PHE A 648 -14.65 -26.75 -26.99
C PHE A 648 -15.77 -26.53 -27.99
N ASP A 649 -15.49 -26.66 -29.29
CA ASP A 649 -16.49 -26.48 -30.35
C ASP A 649 -17.72 -27.37 -30.16
N GLN A 650 -17.55 -28.54 -29.53
CA GLN A 650 -18.61 -29.48 -29.21
C GLN A 650 -18.42 -30.04 -27.80
N ILE A 651 -19.48 -29.93 -26.99
CA ILE A 651 -19.61 -30.52 -25.66
C ILE A 651 -20.91 -31.33 -25.65
N LYS A 652 -20.87 -32.56 -25.14
CA LYS A 652 -22.06 -33.42 -25.05
C LYS A 652 -22.14 -34.15 -23.71
N GLU A 653 -23.17 -33.83 -22.95
CA GLU A 653 -23.65 -34.67 -21.85
C GLU A 653 -24.58 -35.77 -22.41
N ASN A 654 -24.45 -36.99 -21.87
CA ASN A 654 -25.38 -38.09 -22.09
C ASN A 654 -26.43 -38.15 -20.95
N PRO A 655 -27.73 -37.95 -21.23
CA PRO A 655 -28.77 -37.77 -20.21
C PRO A 655 -29.18 -39.06 -19.47
N ILE A 656 -28.48 -40.17 -19.66
CA ILE A 656 -28.74 -41.46 -18.99
C ILE A 656 -27.65 -41.80 -17.98
N ASN A 657 -26.38 -41.54 -18.33
CA ASN A 657 -25.23 -41.87 -17.49
C ASN A 657 -24.48 -40.63 -16.96
N HIS A 658 -24.86 -39.41 -17.37
CA HIS A 658 -24.24 -38.13 -17.02
C HIS A 658 -22.74 -38.03 -17.33
N GLU A 659 -22.22 -38.83 -18.25
CA GLU A 659 -20.89 -38.60 -18.83
C GLU A 659 -20.92 -37.34 -19.71
N ILE A 660 -19.85 -36.55 -19.64
CA ILE A 660 -19.64 -35.39 -20.51
C ILE A 660 -18.40 -35.65 -21.36
N ILE A 661 -18.55 -35.65 -22.68
CA ILE A 661 -17.47 -35.76 -23.66
C ILE A 661 -17.35 -34.44 -24.44
N LYS A 662 -16.13 -33.93 -24.61
CA LYS A 662 -15.85 -32.63 -25.25
C LYS A 662 -14.65 -32.68 -26.18
N ALA A 663 -14.76 -31.99 -27.32
CA ALA A 663 -13.76 -31.98 -28.39
C ALA A 663 -13.85 -30.71 -29.26
N GLN A 664 -12.72 -30.36 -29.88
CA GLN A 664 -12.58 -29.24 -30.81
C GLN A 664 -12.69 -29.68 -32.27
N ASN A 665 -13.02 -28.73 -33.15
CA ASN A 665 -12.96 -28.90 -34.60
C ASN A 665 -11.51 -28.89 -35.11
N VAL A 666 -11.19 -29.72 -36.11
CA VAL A 666 -9.84 -29.78 -36.72
C VAL A 666 -9.77 -28.88 -37.94
N ILE A 667 -8.71 -28.05 -38.04
CA ILE A 667 -8.42 -27.23 -39.21
C ILE A 667 -7.18 -27.80 -39.92
N SER A 668 -7.28 -28.12 -41.21
CA SER A 668 -6.17 -28.69 -41.96
C SER A 668 -6.27 -28.37 -43.45
N LYS A 669 -5.14 -28.10 -44.10
CA LYS A 669 -5.12 -28.06 -45.57
C LYS A 669 -5.18 -29.45 -46.19
N THR A 670 -5.66 -29.52 -47.42
CA THR A 670 -5.66 -30.72 -48.26
C THR A 670 -4.24 -31.07 -48.74
N GLY A 671 -4.09 -32.23 -49.37
CA GLY A 671 -2.80 -32.80 -49.76
C GLY A 671 -2.00 -33.38 -48.59
N GLY A 672 -0.97 -34.15 -48.93
CA GLY A 672 -0.18 -34.91 -47.95
C GLY A 672 -0.84 -36.23 -47.54
N ASN A 673 -0.45 -36.74 -46.38
CA ASN A 673 -0.95 -38.01 -45.83
C ASN A 673 -2.35 -37.84 -45.23
N GLY A 674 -3.10 -38.94 -45.06
CA GLY A 674 -4.20 -39.00 -44.10
C GLY A 674 -3.76 -38.85 -42.63
N PHE A 675 -4.72 -38.62 -41.75
CA PHE A 675 -4.57 -38.63 -40.29
C PHE A 675 -4.65 -40.06 -39.72
N THR A 676 -4.04 -40.28 -38.54
CA THR A 676 -4.41 -41.41 -37.66
C THR A 676 -5.49 -41.02 -36.65
N GLU A 677 -6.17 -42.01 -36.08
CA GLU A 677 -7.12 -41.79 -34.97
C GLU A 677 -6.43 -41.09 -33.79
N GLU A 678 -5.23 -41.53 -33.40
CA GLU A 678 -4.50 -40.96 -32.27
C GLU A 678 -4.13 -39.48 -32.49
N GLN A 679 -3.69 -39.12 -33.71
CA GLN A 679 -3.48 -37.72 -34.08
C GLN A 679 -4.75 -36.89 -33.93
N LEU A 680 -5.91 -37.43 -34.28
CA LEU A 680 -7.18 -36.71 -34.15
C LEU A 680 -7.59 -36.58 -32.69
N LYS A 681 -7.40 -37.60 -31.83
CA LYS A 681 -7.61 -37.48 -30.38
C LYS A 681 -6.68 -36.44 -29.74
N ASP A 682 -5.48 -36.23 -30.27
CA ASP A 682 -4.56 -35.17 -29.83
C ASP A 682 -4.98 -33.78 -30.33
N ILE A 683 -5.24 -33.62 -31.64
CA ILE A 683 -5.51 -32.31 -32.25
C ILE A 683 -6.89 -31.76 -31.86
N THR A 684 -7.87 -32.62 -31.56
CA THR A 684 -9.20 -32.21 -31.09
C THR A 684 -9.26 -31.92 -29.58
N LEU A 685 -8.13 -32.05 -28.86
CA LEU A 685 -8.06 -31.99 -27.40
C LEU A 685 -9.15 -32.86 -26.72
N LEU A 686 -9.40 -34.06 -27.25
CA LEU A 686 -10.50 -34.93 -26.81
C LEU A 686 -10.38 -35.27 -25.31
N ARG A 687 -11.40 -34.87 -24.54
CA ARG A 687 -11.55 -35.12 -23.10
C ARG A 687 -12.92 -35.73 -22.84
N ALA A 688 -13.04 -36.57 -21.82
CA ALA A 688 -14.33 -36.97 -21.27
C ALA A 688 -14.25 -37.12 -19.75
N VAL A 689 -15.37 -36.89 -19.06
CA VAL A 689 -15.52 -37.10 -17.62
C VAL A 689 -16.73 -37.98 -17.33
N ASP A 690 -16.67 -38.71 -16.22
CA ASP A 690 -17.82 -39.43 -15.67
C ASP A 690 -18.80 -38.51 -14.93
N LYS A 691 -19.92 -39.08 -14.49
CA LYS A 691 -20.98 -38.41 -13.72
C LYS A 691 -20.54 -37.74 -12.41
N ASP A 692 -19.40 -38.14 -11.87
CA ASP A 692 -18.84 -37.62 -10.63
C ASP A 692 -17.69 -36.61 -10.91
N GLY A 693 -17.42 -36.31 -12.19
CA GLY A 693 -16.43 -35.36 -12.67
C GLY A 693 -15.03 -35.92 -12.91
N ASN A 694 -14.81 -37.23 -12.77
CA ASN A 694 -13.47 -37.83 -12.94
C ASN A 694 -13.12 -38.02 -14.43
N GLU A 695 -11.87 -37.74 -14.81
CA GLU A 695 -11.43 -37.89 -16.20
C GLU A 695 -11.40 -39.37 -16.66
N ILE A 696 -12.12 -39.65 -17.75
CA ILE A 696 -12.12 -40.94 -18.44
C ILE A 696 -10.84 -41.01 -19.28
N GLN A 697 -10.05 -42.07 -19.07
CA GLN A 697 -8.74 -42.22 -19.71
C GLN A 697 -8.85 -42.28 -21.25
N LYS A 698 -7.90 -41.64 -21.93
CA LYS A 698 -7.95 -41.35 -23.38
C LYS A 698 -7.97 -42.60 -24.27
N ASP A 699 -7.45 -43.72 -23.78
CA ASP A 699 -7.48 -45.04 -24.43
C ASP A 699 -8.88 -45.69 -24.40
N LYS A 700 -9.75 -45.27 -23.48
CA LYS A 700 -11.17 -45.65 -23.42
C LYS A 700 -12.08 -44.83 -24.35
N LEU A 701 -11.51 -43.86 -25.06
CA LEU A 701 -12.20 -43.04 -26.05
C LEU A 701 -11.83 -43.56 -27.45
N SER A 702 -12.81 -43.70 -28.34
CA SER A 702 -12.60 -44.28 -29.68
C SER A 702 -13.49 -43.61 -30.73
N LEU A 703 -13.24 -43.86 -32.02
CA LEU A 703 -14.15 -43.44 -33.10
C LEU A 703 -15.36 -44.37 -33.19
N SER A 704 -16.58 -43.83 -33.24
CA SER A 704 -17.79 -44.66 -33.34
C SER A 704 -18.09 -45.16 -34.76
N ASP A 705 -17.60 -44.45 -35.80
CA ASP A 705 -17.60 -44.90 -37.19
C ASP A 705 -16.25 -44.60 -37.85
N ILE A 706 -15.38 -45.61 -37.90
CA ILE A 706 -14.05 -45.54 -38.55
C ILE A 706 -14.13 -45.16 -40.04
N THR A 707 -15.26 -45.39 -40.71
CA THR A 707 -15.41 -45.00 -42.13
C THR A 707 -15.55 -43.48 -42.31
N GLN A 708 -15.78 -42.71 -41.22
CA GLN A 708 -15.65 -41.24 -41.24
C GLN A 708 -14.18 -40.84 -41.45
N LEU A 709 -13.25 -41.46 -40.73
CA LEU A 709 -11.80 -41.25 -40.90
C LEU A 709 -11.33 -41.65 -42.30
N GLU A 710 -11.81 -42.77 -42.85
CA GLU A 710 -11.50 -43.18 -44.23
C GLU A 710 -11.94 -42.13 -45.27
N ARG A 711 -13.13 -41.53 -45.08
CA ARG A 711 -13.66 -40.47 -45.96
C ARG A 711 -12.84 -39.18 -45.85
N ILE A 712 -12.46 -38.78 -44.63
CA ILE A 712 -11.63 -37.60 -44.34
C ILE A 712 -10.25 -37.76 -44.98
N ASN A 713 -9.59 -38.90 -44.77
CA ASN A 713 -8.26 -39.18 -45.31
C ASN A 713 -8.29 -39.20 -46.84
N LYS A 714 -9.26 -39.89 -47.44
CA LYS A 714 -9.45 -39.90 -48.91
C LYS A 714 -9.72 -38.50 -49.47
N ALA A 715 -10.45 -37.65 -48.75
CA ALA A 715 -10.67 -36.26 -49.17
C ALA A 715 -9.37 -35.43 -49.11
N LYS A 716 -8.63 -35.49 -47.99
CA LYS A 716 -7.34 -34.81 -47.83
C LYS A 716 -6.33 -35.25 -48.90
N GLU A 717 -6.14 -36.56 -49.09
CA GLU A 717 -5.21 -37.13 -50.07
C GLU A 717 -5.58 -36.78 -51.51
N SER A 718 -6.87 -36.64 -51.84
CA SER A 718 -7.35 -36.27 -53.19
C SER A 718 -7.46 -34.76 -53.44
N GLY A 719 -7.00 -33.90 -52.52
CA GLY A 719 -7.10 -32.45 -52.69
C GLY A 719 -8.51 -31.88 -52.48
N LYS A 720 -9.45 -32.66 -51.93
CA LYS A 720 -10.86 -32.27 -51.81
C LYS A 720 -11.14 -31.49 -50.52
N THR A 721 -11.57 -30.25 -50.68
CA THR A 721 -12.05 -29.37 -49.60
C THR A 721 -13.44 -29.77 -49.09
N GLY A 722 -13.80 -29.23 -47.92
CA GLY A 722 -15.14 -29.36 -47.33
C GLY A 722 -15.12 -29.39 -45.81
N GLU A 723 -16.27 -29.72 -45.23
CA GLU A 723 -16.46 -29.92 -43.80
C GLU A 723 -16.93 -31.36 -43.59
N PHE A 724 -16.20 -32.12 -42.77
CA PHE A 724 -16.36 -33.57 -42.66
C PHE A 724 -16.61 -33.96 -41.19
N PRO A 725 -17.76 -34.55 -40.85
CA PRO A 725 -18.04 -34.95 -39.47
C PRO A 725 -17.17 -36.14 -39.05
N LEU A 726 -16.68 -36.10 -37.81
CA LEU A 726 -15.91 -37.14 -37.13
C LEU A 726 -16.49 -37.34 -35.72
N THR A 727 -16.85 -38.57 -35.37
CA THR A 727 -17.57 -38.89 -34.12
C THR A 727 -16.73 -39.76 -33.20
N PHE A 728 -16.54 -39.30 -31.96
CA PHE A 728 -15.89 -40.04 -30.87
C PHE A 728 -16.93 -40.56 -29.88
N THR A 729 -16.64 -41.68 -29.21
CA THR A 729 -17.49 -42.30 -28.17
C THR A 729 -16.67 -42.74 -26.95
N THR A 730 -17.30 -42.74 -25.78
CA THR A 730 -16.85 -43.48 -24.57
C THR A 730 -17.20 -44.98 -24.67
N GLU A 731 -16.60 -45.81 -23.80
CA GLU A 731 -17.00 -47.22 -23.60
C GLU A 731 -18.50 -47.40 -23.27
N ASN A 732 -19.15 -46.40 -22.67
CA ASN A 732 -20.56 -46.43 -22.29
C ASN A 732 -21.50 -45.80 -23.34
N GLY A 733 -21.00 -45.48 -24.54
CA GLY A 733 -21.81 -45.01 -25.67
C GLY A 733 -22.16 -43.51 -25.66
N THR A 734 -21.36 -42.68 -24.98
CA THR A 734 -21.54 -41.23 -24.95
C THR A 734 -20.75 -40.59 -26.11
N GLU A 735 -21.45 -40.04 -27.11
CA GLU A 735 -20.86 -39.57 -28.37
C GLU A 735 -20.68 -38.05 -28.49
N VAL A 736 -19.64 -37.60 -29.20
CA VAL A 736 -19.51 -36.21 -29.72
C VAL A 736 -19.07 -36.21 -31.18
N THR A 737 -19.70 -35.38 -32.01
CA THR A 737 -19.37 -35.22 -33.44
C THR A 737 -18.76 -33.85 -33.72
N ILE A 738 -17.46 -33.80 -34.00
CA ILE A 738 -16.75 -32.58 -34.46
C ILE A 738 -16.66 -32.53 -35.98
N ASN A 739 -16.29 -31.37 -36.53
CA ASN A 739 -15.97 -31.20 -37.95
C ASN A 739 -14.46 -31.14 -38.18
N VAL A 740 -14.00 -31.85 -39.21
CA VAL A 740 -12.68 -31.66 -39.83
C VAL A 740 -12.87 -30.74 -41.03
N PHE A 741 -12.37 -29.51 -40.91
CA PHE A 741 -12.37 -28.50 -41.97
C PHE A 741 -11.16 -28.71 -42.87
N LEU A 742 -11.39 -29.22 -44.08
CA LEU A 742 -10.38 -29.34 -45.13
C LEU A 742 -10.45 -28.14 -46.07
N ARG A 743 -9.32 -27.44 -46.24
CA ARG A 743 -9.18 -26.24 -47.08
C ARG A 743 -8.01 -26.36 -48.06
N GLU A 744 -7.88 -25.48 -49.04
CA GLU A 744 -6.84 -25.61 -50.07
C GLU A 744 -5.44 -25.29 -49.53
N GLU A 745 -5.28 -24.18 -48.80
CA GLU A 745 -4.01 -23.77 -48.20
C GLU A 745 -4.09 -23.51 -46.70
N GLY A 746 -2.94 -23.54 -46.03
CA GLY A 746 -2.82 -23.36 -44.57
C GLY A 746 -2.00 -24.42 -43.83
N THR A 747 -2.25 -24.52 -42.52
CA THR A 747 -1.62 -25.50 -41.62
C THR A 747 -1.96 -26.94 -42.04
N ASP A 748 -0.96 -27.82 -42.08
CA ASP A 748 -1.19 -29.25 -42.30
C ASP A 748 -1.38 -29.96 -40.96
N GLY A 749 -2.64 -30.30 -40.65
CA GLY A 749 -3.03 -30.93 -39.38
C GLY A 749 -2.26 -32.23 -39.08
N THR A 750 -1.81 -32.98 -40.08
CA THR A 750 -0.99 -34.21 -39.85
C THR A 750 0.40 -33.94 -39.29
N LYS A 751 0.82 -32.67 -39.26
CA LYS A 751 2.06 -32.18 -38.65
C LYS A 751 1.82 -31.30 -37.41
N GLN A 752 0.55 -31.06 -37.06
CA GLN A 752 0.15 -30.31 -35.88
C GLN A 752 0.41 -31.14 -34.61
N LYS A 753 0.56 -30.43 -33.49
CA LYS A 753 0.70 -30.99 -32.14
C LYS A 753 -0.22 -30.21 -31.21
N PRO A 754 -0.63 -30.77 -30.06
CA PRO A 754 -1.19 -29.98 -28.97
C PRO A 754 -0.27 -28.78 -28.66
N GLY A 755 -0.85 -27.57 -28.50
CA GLY A 755 -0.09 -26.33 -28.36
C GLY A 755 0.27 -25.61 -29.66
N ASN A 756 -0.08 -26.13 -30.84
CA ASN A 756 0.14 -25.44 -32.12
C ASN A 756 -1.15 -24.86 -32.69
N ALA A 757 -1.13 -23.56 -32.98
CA ALA A 757 -2.19 -22.86 -33.71
C ALA A 757 -2.40 -23.40 -35.14
N SER A 758 -3.60 -23.23 -35.69
CA SER A 758 -3.97 -23.69 -37.03
C SER A 758 -4.84 -22.68 -37.77
N ILE A 759 -4.53 -22.43 -39.04
CA ILE A 759 -5.31 -21.57 -39.92
C ILE A 759 -5.33 -22.17 -41.32
N ALA A 760 -6.48 -22.17 -41.99
CA ALA A 760 -6.61 -22.66 -43.35
C ALA A 760 -7.76 -21.97 -44.11
N ALA A 761 -7.63 -21.86 -45.44
CA ALA A 761 -8.55 -21.13 -46.31
C ALA A 761 -8.54 -21.68 -47.75
N ASN A 762 -9.61 -21.42 -48.49
CA ASN A 762 -9.75 -21.78 -49.90
C ASN A 762 -9.32 -20.62 -50.82
N HIS A 763 -8.91 -20.92 -52.04
CA HIS A 763 -8.92 -19.95 -53.12
C HIS A 763 -10.37 -19.66 -53.55
N ILE A 764 -10.59 -18.51 -54.19
CA ILE A 764 -11.90 -18.15 -54.73
C ILE A 764 -11.79 -17.62 -56.15
N THR A 765 -12.86 -17.83 -56.92
CA THR A 765 -13.09 -17.17 -58.20
C THR A 765 -14.35 -16.32 -58.09
N GLN A 766 -14.29 -15.07 -58.56
CA GLN A 766 -15.37 -14.10 -58.49
C GLN A 766 -15.38 -13.23 -59.75
N GLU A 767 -16.56 -12.92 -60.27
CA GLU A 767 -16.67 -11.95 -61.36
C GLU A 767 -16.23 -10.55 -60.91
N THR A 768 -15.59 -9.82 -61.82
CA THR A 768 -15.16 -8.45 -61.64
C THR A 768 -16.31 -7.45 -61.81
N GLY A 769 -16.05 -6.16 -61.59
CA GLY A 769 -17.07 -5.11 -61.54
C GLY A 769 -17.86 -5.07 -60.22
N GLY A 770 -18.68 -4.02 -60.07
CA GLY A 770 -19.56 -3.81 -58.92
C GLY A 770 -18.86 -3.19 -57.70
N ILE A 771 -19.38 -3.47 -56.52
CA ILE A 771 -18.83 -3.01 -55.23
C ILE A 771 -17.64 -3.91 -54.85
N GLY A 772 -16.65 -3.36 -54.13
CA GLY A 772 -15.55 -4.15 -53.56
C GLY A 772 -15.98 -4.96 -52.33
N PHE A 773 -15.27 -6.03 -52.00
CA PHE A 773 -15.57 -6.87 -50.84
C PHE A 773 -15.30 -6.13 -49.52
N SER A 774 -16.22 -6.26 -48.57
CA SER A 774 -15.95 -6.00 -47.14
C SER A 774 -14.98 -7.03 -46.55
N ARG A 775 -14.52 -6.83 -45.30
CA ARG A 775 -13.64 -7.78 -44.62
C ARG A 775 -14.37 -9.11 -44.37
N GLU A 776 -15.63 -8.98 -43.99
CA GLU A 776 -16.53 -10.06 -43.59
C GLU A 776 -16.91 -10.92 -44.80
N GLU A 777 -17.17 -10.30 -45.96
CA GLU A 777 -17.40 -11.01 -47.22
C GLU A 777 -16.15 -11.76 -47.68
N ILE A 778 -14.96 -11.16 -47.67
CA ILE A 778 -13.75 -11.85 -48.18
C ILE A 778 -13.30 -13.00 -47.26
N ILE A 779 -13.49 -12.87 -45.93
CA ILE A 779 -13.30 -13.97 -44.97
C ILE A 779 -14.31 -15.10 -45.23
N THR A 780 -15.58 -14.76 -45.48
CA THR A 780 -16.65 -15.74 -45.71
C THR A 780 -16.46 -16.48 -47.04
N LEU A 781 -16.12 -15.76 -48.13
CA LEU A 781 -15.91 -16.36 -49.45
C LEU A 781 -14.72 -17.32 -49.46
N CYS A 782 -13.60 -16.94 -48.83
CA CYS A 782 -12.43 -17.81 -48.68
C CYS A 782 -12.61 -18.91 -47.62
N ASP A 783 -13.74 -18.94 -46.91
CA ASP A 783 -14.11 -19.92 -45.88
C ASP A 783 -12.95 -20.18 -44.90
N VAL A 784 -12.41 -19.08 -44.37
CA VAL A 784 -11.23 -19.07 -43.51
C VAL A 784 -11.61 -19.62 -42.14
N LYS A 785 -10.89 -20.64 -41.67
CA LYS A 785 -10.97 -21.13 -40.29
C LYS A 785 -9.65 -20.84 -39.58
N GLY A 786 -9.70 -20.40 -38.32
CA GLY A 786 -8.53 -20.13 -37.49
C GLY A 786 -8.74 -20.53 -36.02
N LYS A 787 -7.75 -21.19 -35.43
CA LYS A 787 -7.69 -21.56 -34.01
C LYS A 787 -6.31 -21.29 -33.43
N ASN A 788 -6.26 -20.75 -32.21
CA ASN A 788 -5.03 -20.40 -31.51
C ASN A 788 -4.28 -21.62 -30.96
N GLN A 789 -3.22 -21.40 -30.17
CA GLN A 789 -2.41 -22.47 -29.55
C GLN A 789 -3.16 -23.37 -28.55
N TYR A 790 -4.27 -22.90 -27.95
CA TYR A 790 -5.16 -23.68 -27.08
C TYR A 790 -6.31 -24.33 -27.84
N GLY A 791 -6.41 -24.06 -29.15
CA GLY A 791 -7.50 -24.52 -30.01
C GLY A 791 -8.77 -23.65 -29.96
N ASP A 792 -8.74 -22.50 -29.28
CA ASP A 792 -9.87 -21.57 -29.26
C ASP A 792 -10.02 -20.85 -30.60
N THR A 793 -11.26 -20.59 -31.02
CA THR A 793 -11.61 -20.02 -32.32
C THR A 793 -11.40 -18.50 -32.33
N VAL A 794 -10.31 -18.04 -32.94
CA VAL A 794 -9.90 -16.63 -32.89
C VAL A 794 -10.26 -15.84 -34.16
N PRO A 795 -10.70 -14.57 -34.04
CA PRO A 795 -10.95 -13.71 -35.20
C PRO A 795 -9.71 -13.53 -36.08
N VAL A 796 -9.83 -13.88 -37.36
CA VAL A 796 -8.75 -13.71 -38.34
C VAL A 796 -8.66 -12.27 -38.83
N LYS A 797 -7.45 -11.71 -38.77
CA LYS A 797 -7.09 -10.40 -39.30
C LYS A 797 -6.77 -10.54 -40.80
N ILE A 798 -7.03 -9.48 -41.56
CA ILE A 798 -6.74 -9.41 -43.00
C ILE A 798 -5.55 -8.49 -43.28
N ASN A 799 -4.86 -8.73 -44.39
CA ASN A 799 -3.95 -7.75 -44.95
C ASN A 799 -4.72 -6.70 -45.77
N GLU A 800 -5.05 -5.58 -45.12
CA GLU A 800 -5.81 -4.46 -45.70
C GLU A 800 -5.27 -4.01 -47.07
N LYS A 801 -3.94 -4.00 -47.27
CA LYS A 801 -3.32 -3.54 -48.52
C LYS A 801 -3.56 -4.50 -49.70
N GLN A 802 -3.76 -5.79 -49.42
CA GLN A 802 -4.17 -6.78 -50.42
C GLN A 802 -5.67 -6.64 -50.72
N LEU A 803 -6.52 -6.50 -49.70
CA LEU A 803 -7.95 -6.27 -49.91
C LEU A 803 -8.22 -4.98 -50.70
N GLU A 804 -7.53 -3.89 -50.38
CA GLU A 804 -7.56 -2.65 -51.17
C GLU A 804 -7.18 -2.88 -52.64
N ALA A 805 -6.16 -3.70 -52.93
CA ALA A 805 -5.71 -3.98 -54.29
C ALA A 805 -6.73 -4.82 -55.06
N ILE A 806 -7.28 -5.86 -54.42
CA ILE A 806 -8.38 -6.68 -54.94
C ILE A 806 -9.60 -5.81 -55.23
N ASN A 807 -9.97 -4.92 -54.31
CA ASN A 807 -11.13 -4.05 -54.44
C ASN A 807 -10.95 -2.98 -55.52
N ARG A 808 -9.76 -2.39 -55.67
CA ARG A 808 -9.45 -1.50 -56.79
C ARG A 808 -9.58 -2.22 -58.13
N ALA A 809 -9.01 -3.42 -58.26
CA ALA A 809 -9.14 -4.23 -59.48
C ALA A 809 -10.61 -4.58 -59.77
N LYS A 810 -11.35 -5.08 -58.78
CA LYS A 810 -12.78 -5.42 -58.92
C LYS A 810 -13.63 -4.21 -59.30
N GLN A 811 -13.42 -3.05 -58.68
CA GLN A 811 -14.19 -1.83 -59.00
C GLN A 811 -13.85 -1.25 -60.38
N ALA A 812 -12.60 -1.39 -60.84
CA ALA A 812 -12.18 -1.01 -62.18
C ALA A 812 -12.73 -1.93 -63.29
N GLY A 813 -13.23 -3.12 -62.92
CA GLY A 813 -13.60 -4.17 -63.88
C GLY A 813 -12.41 -5.00 -64.34
N ASN A 814 -11.28 -4.94 -63.63
CA ASN A 814 -10.04 -5.63 -64.02
C ASN A 814 -10.06 -7.10 -63.54
N THR A 815 -9.39 -7.98 -64.31
CA THR A 815 -9.22 -9.41 -63.99
C THR A 815 -7.80 -9.74 -63.53
N GLY A 816 -7.62 -10.93 -62.97
CA GLY A 816 -6.30 -11.43 -62.56
C GLY A 816 -6.34 -12.28 -61.30
N VAL A 817 -5.17 -12.74 -60.86
CA VAL A 817 -5.01 -13.52 -59.61
C VAL A 817 -4.29 -12.67 -58.58
N PHE A 818 -4.94 -12.47 -57.43
CA PHE A 818 -4.48 -11.58 -56.36
C PHE A 818 -4.25 -12.37 -55.06
N PRO A 819 -3.09 -12.22 -54.40
CA PRO A 819 -2.84 -12.89 -53.13
C PRO A 819 -3.59 -12.21 -51.98
N MET A 820 -4.32 -12.99 -51.18
CA MET A 820 -5.01 -12.53 -49.98
C MET A 820 -4.50 -13.29 -48.75
N THR A 821 -3.90 -12.57 -47.81
CA THR A 821 -3.30 -13.10 -46.58
C THR A 821 -4.21 -12.85 -45.38
N PHE A 822 -4.47 -13.91 -44.61
CA PHE A 822 -5.18 -13.91 -43.34
C PHE A 822 -4.22 -14.31 -42.20
N SER A 823 -4.35 -13.71 -41.01
CA SER A 823 -3.47 -13.98 -39.87
C SER A 823 -4.19 -13.94 -38.51
N MET A 824 -3.60 -14.60 -37.51
CA MET A 824 -4.08 -14.64 -36.12
C MET A 824 -3.20 -13.76 -35.21
N SER A 825 -3.61 -13.60 -33.94
CA SER A 825 -2.89 -12.78 -32.94
C SER A 825 -1.49 -13.30 -32.64
N ASP A 826 -1.28 -14.61 -32.68
CA ASP A 826 0.01 -15.30 -32.50
C ASP A 826 0.98 -15.17 -33.69
N GLY A 827 0.56 -14.55 -34.81
CA GLY A 827 1.35 -14.37 -36.03
C GLY A 827 1.25 -15.50 -37.05
N THR A 828 0.56 -16.60 -36.74
CA THR A 828 0.24 -17.67 -37.70
C THR A 828 -0.61 -17.11 -38.84
N SER A 829 -0.35 -17.51 -40.08
CA SER A 829 -1.03 -16.95 -41.26
C SER A 829 -1.14 -17.93 -42.43
N VAL A 830 -2.10 -17.67 -43.32
CA VAL A 830 -2.32 -18.36 -44.61
C VAL A 830 -2.44 -17.31 -45.72
N THR A 831 -2.02 -17.65 -46.93
CA THR A 831 -2.27 -16.84 -48.13
C THR A 831 -2.95 -17.69 -49.19
N VAL A 832 -4.02 -17.15 -49.78
CA VAL A 832 -4.82 -17.79 -50.83
C VAL A 832 -4.93 -16.91 -52.07
N ASN A 833 -5.35 -17.50 -53.18
CA ASN A 833 -5.57 -16.79 -54.44
C ASN A 833 -7.02 -16.32 -54.56
N VAL A 834 -7.21 -15.02 -54.80
CA VAL A 834 -8.49 -14.42 -55.20
C VAL A 834 -8.41 -14.16 -56.70
N THR A 835 -9.16 -14.92 -57.49
CA THR A 835 -9.19 -14.80 -58.95
C THR A 835 -10.39 -13.96 -59.36
N LEU A 836 -10.12 -12.82 -60.01
CA LEU A 836 -11.15 -12.00 -60.64
C LEU A 836 -11.31 -12.40 -62.11
N THR A 837 -12.51 -12.83 -62.49
CA THR A 837 -12.91 -13.20 -63.86
C THR A 837 -13.82 -12.17 -64.51
N GLY A 838 -14.02 -12.24 -65.83
CA GLY A 838 -14.85 -11.32 -66.60
C GLY A 838 -14.49 -11.30 -68.09
N GLU A 839 -15.32 -10.64 -68.90
CA GLU A 839 -15.04 -10.35 -70.31
C GLU A 839 -14.61 -8.89 -70.49
N HIS A 840 -13.54 -8.67 -71.25
CA HIS A 840 -13.06 -7.33 -71.63
C HIS A 840 -13.40 -7.03 -73.07
N LYS A 841 -13.85 -5.80 -73.33
CA LYS A 841 -14.02 -5.30 -74.68
C LYS A 841 -12.70 -4.79 -75.23
N VAL A 842 -12.41 -5.13 -76.49
CA VAL A 842 -11.33 -4.54 -77.28
C VAL A 842 -11.97 -3.65 -78.33
N THR A 843 -11.57 -2.38 -78.37
CA THR A 843 -11.95 -1.46 -79.44
C THR A 843 -10.73 -1.01 -80.24
N PHE A 844 -10.91 -0.83 -81.56
CA PHE A 844 -9.86 -0.34 -82.44
C PHE A 844 -10.25 1.02 -83.06
N ASP A 845 -9.38 2.02 -82.95
CA ASP A 845 -9.47 3.27 -83.70
C ASP A 845 -8.31 3.36 -84.72
N PRO A 846 -8.57 3.21 -86.02
CA PRO A 846 -7.55 3.36 -87.05
C PRO A 846 -7.05 4.81 -87.22
N ASN A 847 -7.59 5.78 -86.48
CA ASN A 847 -7.07 7.15 -86.38
C ASN A 847 -6.92 7.81 -87.78
N GLY A 848 -7.92 7.60 -88.64
CA GLY A 848 -7.94 8.01 -90.04
C GLY A 848 -7.16 7.11 -91.01
N GLY A 849 -7.02 5.82 -90.72
CA GLY A 849 -6.63 4.78 -91.68
C GLY A 849 -7.79 4.27 -92.55
N ASP A 850 -7.49 3.37 -93.49
CA ASP A 850 -8.37 2.90 -94.57
C ASP A 850 -9.51 1.97 -94.12
N TYR A 851 -9.36 1.24 -93.02
CA TYR A 851 -10.45 0.48 -92.39
C TYR A 851 -10.32 0.46 -90.85
N LYS A 852 -11.44 0.20 -90.17
CA LYS A 852 -11.50 -0.09 -88.73
C LYS A 852 -11.64 -1.61 -88.53
N PRO A 853 -10.78 -2.27 -87.71
CA PRO A 853 -11.04 -3.64 -87.23
C PRO A 853 -12.33 -3.73 -86.40
N GLU A 854 -13.00 -4.88 -86.42
CA GLU A 854 -14.19 -5.11 -85.60
C GLU A 854 -13.86 -5.09 -84.09
N ASP A 855 -14.74 -4.48 -83.30
CA ASP A 855 -14.66 -4.49 -81.83
C ASP A 855 -15.23 -5.82 -81.31
N TYR A 856 -14.55 -6.48 -80.37
CA TYR A 856 -14.97 -7.80 -79.83
C TYR A 856 -14.67 -7.94 -78.32
N THR A 857 -15.30 -8.91 -77.66
CA THR A 857 -14.99 -9.28 -76.27
C THR A 857 -14.03 -10.48 -76.20
N VAL A 858 -13.22 -10.52 -75.15
CA VAL A 858 -12.22 -11.56 -74.88
C VAL A 858 -12.17 -11.84 -73.37
N THR A 859 -11.93 -13.08 -72.97
CA THR A 859 -11.90 -13.45 -71.55
C THR A 859 -10.69 -12.83 -70.84
N GLY A 860 -10.87 -12.37 -69.61
CA GLY A 860 -9.78 -11.88 -68.77
C GLY A 860 -8.65 -12.89 -68.62
N GLY A 861 -7.43 -12.47 -68.96
CA GLY A 861 -6.23 -13.31 -68.99
C GLY A 861 -5.88 -13.90 -70.36
N GLU A 862 -6.78 -13.85 -71.35
CA GLU A 862 -6.47 -14.26 -72.73
C GLU A 862 -5.77 -13.15 -73.53
N LYS A 863 -5.22 -13.49 -74.71
CA LYS A 863 -4.48 -12.55 -75.55
C LYS A 863 -5.35 -11.97 -76.65
N ILE A 864 -5.20 -10.67 -76.91
CA ILE A 864 -5.84 -10.00 -78.05
C ILE A 864 -5.30 -10.60 -79.35
N LYS A 865 -6.19 -11.07 -80.23
CA LYS A 865 -5.81 -11.44 -81.60
C LYS A 865 -5.45 -10.17 -82.37
N ARG A 866 -4.18 -10.05 -82.78
CA ARG A 866 -3.71 -8.93 -83.61
C ARG A 866 -4.52 -8.84 -84.91
N PRO A 867 -5.13 -7.69 -85.24
CA PRO A 867 -5.74 -7.47 -86.55
C PRO A 867 -4.66 -7.30 -87.63
N GLU A 868 -5.05 -7.24 -88.89
CA GLU A 868 -4.16 -6.74 -89.93
C GLU A 868 -3.75 -5.27 -89.65
N ASP A 869 -2.68 -4.80 -90.31
CA ASP A 869 -2.23 -3.41 -90.15
C ASP A 869 -2.98 -2.51 -91.15
N PRO A 870 -3.65 -1.42 -90.70
CA PRO A 870 -4.30 -0.48 -91.60
C PRO A 870 -3.29 0.34 -92.40
N LYS A 871 -3.77 1.06 -93.43
CA LYS A 871 -2.97 1.97 -94.26
C LYS A 871 -3.53 3.39 -94.23
N LYS A 872 -2.68 4.37 -94.54
CA LYS A 872 -3.04 5.78 -94.59
C LYS A 872 -2.12 6.51 -95.58
N ASP A 873 -2.69 7.13 -96.60
CA ASP A 873 -1.89 7.70 -97.69
C ASP A 873 -0.92 8.79 -97.20
N GLY A 874 0.37 8.60 -97.46
CA GLY A 874 1.45 9.48 -96.99
C GLY A 874 1.87 9.28 -95.52
N TYR A 875 1.49 8.16 -94.89
CA TYR A 875 1.90 7.81 -93.53
C TYR A 875 2.25 6.32 -93.36
N THR A 876 3.43 6.06 -92.78
CA THR A 876 3.82 4.73 -92.27
C THR A 876 3.11 4.42 -90.94
N PHE A 877 2.57 3.21 -90.81
CA PHE A 877 1.98 2.68 -89.56
C PHE A 877 3.09 2.28 -88.56
N GLU A 878 3.09 2.86 -87.36
CA GLU A 878 4.08 2.55 -86.31
C GLU A 878 3.59 1.49 -85.31
N GLY A 879 2.29 1.21 -85.27
CA GLY A 879 1.67 0.20 -84.42
C GLY A 879 0.36 0.64 -83.78
N TRP A 880 -0.22 -0.28 -83.00
CA TRP A 880 -1.35 0.00 -82.11
C TRP A 880 -0.84 0.50 -80.75
N TYR A 881 -1.42 1.58 -80.26
CA TYR A 881 -1.06 2.25 -79.01
C TYR A 881 -2.30 2.43 -78.13
N TYR A 882 -2.12 2.40 -76.81
CA TYR A 882 -3.16 2.70 -75.83
C TYR A 882 -2.66 3.79 -74.87
N THR A 883 -3.58 4.41 -74.13
CA THR A 883 -3.24 5.31 -73.03
C THR A 883 -3.23 4.51 -71.73
N ASP A 884 -2.12 4.47 -71.01
CA ASP A 884 -2.06 3.81 -69.70
C ASP A 884 -2.77 4.63 -68.60
N GLU A 885 -2.93 4.03 -67.41
CA GLU A 885 -3.58 4.64 -66.24
C GLU A 885 -2.96 5.99 -65.80
N ASN A 886 -1.73 6.29 -66.23
CA ASN A 886 -1.03 7.54 -65.92
C ASN A 886 -1.20 8.59 -67.04
N GLY A 887 -2.08 8.34 -68.02
CA GLY A 887 -2.31 9.22 -69.16
C GLY A 887 -1.22 9.17 -70.22
N LYS A 888 -0.31 8.18 -70.17
CA LYS A 888 0.85 8.09 -71.07
C LYS A 888 0.60 7.06 -72.17
N GLU A 889 0.80 7.49 -73.41
CA GLU A 889 0.67 6.61 -74.59
C GLU A 889 1.74 5.50 -74.54
N GLN A 890 1.33 4.22 -74.61
CA GLN A 890 2.21 3.04 -74.74
C GLN A 890 1.88 2.29 -76.02
N LYS A 891 2.87 1.59 -76.60
CA LYS A 891 2.62 0.62 -77.67
C LYS A 891 2.09 -0.67 -77.07
N TRP A 892 1.03 -1.24 -77.64
CA TRP A 892 0.49 -2.53 -77.20
C TRP A 892 1.33 -3.69 -77.76
N ASP A 893 1.60 -4.69 -76.91
CA ASP A 893 2.15 -5.99 -77.34
C ASP A 893 1.03 -7.05 -77.31
N PHE A 894 0.74 -7.65 -78.46
CA PHE A 894 -0.26 -8.72 -78.59
C PHE A 894 0.20 -10.06 -77.98
N ASN A 895 1.40 -10.10 -77.40
CA ASN A 895 1.84 -11.20 -76.55
C ASN A 895 1.37 -11.06 -75.09
N ASP A 896 0.91 -9.89 -74.64
CA ASP A 896 0.45 -9.70 -73.27
C ASP A 896 -1.02 -10.11 -73.10
N PRO A 897 -1.41 -10.61 -71.90
CA PRO A 897 -2.79 -10.96 -71.59
C PRO A 897 -3.62 -9.71 -71.27
N LEU A 898 -4.83 -9.62 -71.83
CA LEU A 898 -5.74 -8.52 -71.53
C LEU A 898 -6.45 -8.76 -70.20
N ASN A 899 -6.42 -7.74 -69.33
CA ASN A 899 -7.02 -7.81 -67.99
C ASN A 899 -7.94 -6.62 -67.66
N GLN A 900 -8.31 -5.81 -68.65
CA GLN A 900 -9.25 -4.67 -68.54
C GLN A 900 -9.79 -4.29 -69.94
N GLU A 901 -10.85 -3.50 -70.05
CA GLU A 901 -11.28 -2.91 -71.33
C GLU A 901 -10.17 -2.02 -71.93
N ILE A 902 -9.98 -2.07 -73.26
CA ILE A 902 -8.90 -1.33 -73.93
C ILE A 902 -9.32 -0.76 -75.30
N GLU A 903 -8.98 0.50 -75.52
CA GLU A 903 -9.00 1.15 -76.84
C GLU A 903 -7.59 1.17 -77.43
N LEU A 904 -7.43 0.53 -78.59
CA LEU A 904 -6.20 0.46 -79.36
C LEU A 904 -6.27 1.44 -80.54
N LYS A 905 -5.49 2.52 -80.45
CA LYS A 905 -5.39 3.60 -81.43
C LYS A 905 -4.21 3.38 -82.38
N ALA A 906 -4.42 3.50 -83.69
CA ALA A 906 -3.36 3.41 -84.68
C ALA A 906 -2.45 4.65 -84.63
N LYS A 907 -1.13 4.45 -84.58
CA LYS A 907 -0.14 5.52 -84.64
C LYS A 907 0.54 5.58 -86.00
N TRP A 908 0.72 6.81 -86.48
CA TRP A 908 1.08 7.13 -87.86
C TRP A 908 2.25 8.12 -87.89
N LYS A 909 3.31 7.77 -88.61
CA LYS A 909 4.42 8.66 -88.93
C LYS A 909 4.24 9.19 -90.35
N LYS A 910 4.29 10.52 -90.55
CA LYS A 910 4.18 11.09 -91.89
C LYS A 910 5.42 10.69 -92.71
N ASP A 911 5.20 10.29 -93.96
CA ASP A 911 6.25 10.07 -94.93
C ASP A 911 6.66 11.42 -95.56
N ASP A 912 7.95 11.76 -95.53
CA ASP A 912 8.43 13.08 -95.97
C ASP A 912 8.40 13.23 -97.50
N GLU A 913 7.80 14.33 -97.99
CA GLU A 913 7.63 14.59 -99.42
C GLU A 913 8.96 14.96 -100.10
N VAL A 914 9.44 14.08 -100.98
CA VAL A 914 10.73 14.22 -101.68
C VAL A 914 10.65 15.24 -102.82
N SER A 915 11.12 16.47 -102.56
CA SER A 915 11.45 17.42 -103.62
C SER A 915 12.79 17.05 -104.30
N LYS A 916 12.79 16.94 -105.63
CA LYS A 916 13.98 16.57 -106.43
C LYS A 916 14.82 17.80 -106.77
N ASN A 917 16.15 17.66 -106.72
CA ASN A 917 16.99 17.85 -107.90
C ASN A 917 18.45 17.37 -107.75
N THR A 918 18.98 16.90 -108.89
CA THR A 918 20.38 16.80 -109.39
C THR A 918 21.51 17.52 -108.61
N GLU A 919 22.77 17.06 -108.60
CA GLU A 919 23.46 15.97 -109.34
C GLU A 919 24.84 15.64 -108.70
N LYS A 920 25.35 14.39 -108.91
CA LYS A 920 26.79 13.99 -108.98
C LYS A 920 27.70 14.21 -107.73
N ASP A 921 28.78 13.46 -107.51
CA ASP A 921 29.30 12.26 -108.18
C ASP A 921 30.14 11.36 -107.24
N THR A 922 30.25 10.07 -107.59
CA THR A 922 31.26 9.07 -107.17
C THR A 922 31.79 9.01 -105.72
N LYS A 923 31.66 7.84 -105.07
CA LYS A 923 32.84 6.99 -104.74
C LYS A 923 32.48 5.53 -104.43
N LYS A 924 33.51 4.69 -104.31
CA LYS A 924 33.46 3.23 -104.40
C LYS A 924 34.23 2.55 -103.25
N ASP A 925 33.60 1.52 -102.67
CA ASP A 925 34.08 0.36 -101.90
C ASP A 925 34.97 0.49 -100.63
N SER A 926 34.75 -0.52 -99.77
CA SER A 926 35.69 -1.22 -98.86
C SER A 926 35.96 -0.72 -97.42
N GLU A 927 35.38 -1.49 -96.49
CA GLU A 927 36.04 -2.21 -95.37
C GLU A 927 36.41 -1.56 -94.00
N ILE A 928 35.70 -2.08 -92.98
CA ILE A 928 36.12 -2.45 -91.60
C ILE A 928 36.77 -1.37 -90.68
N LYS A 929 36.13 -1.10 -89.53
CA LYS A 929 36.65 -1.15 -88.13
C LYS A 929 35.97 -0.16 -87.16
N THR A 930 35.73 -0.63 -85.94
CA THR A 930 35.54 0.16 -84.70
C THR A 930 36.88 0.80 -84.24
N PRO A 931 36.95 1.73 -83.25
CA PRO A 931 35.91 2.19 -82.31
C PRO A 931 35.84 3.75 -82.15
N ALA A 932 35.21 4.21 -81.05
CA ALA A 932 35.55 5.33 -80.14
C ALA A 932 36.60 6.42 -80.54
N SER A 933 36.57 7.66 -80.02
CA SER A 933 35.54 8.45 -79.29
C SER A 933 36.06 9.90 -79.08
N ASP A 934 35.17 10.79 -78.64
CA ASP A 934 35.40 12.02 -77.86
C ASP A 934 36.43 13.07 -78.30
N LYS A 935 36.02 14.34 -78.08
CA LYS A 935 36.75 15.53 -77.55
C LYS A 935 36.26 16.76 -78.34
N LYS A 936 36.08 17.93 -77.74
CA LYS A 936 36.87 18.68 -76.74
C LYS A 936 35.90 19.55 -75.91
N GLN A 937 36.20 20.17 -74.76
CA GLN A 937 37.31 20.28 -73.78
C GLN A 937 36.68 20.99 -72.55
N ALA A 938 37.23 21.15 -71.33
CA ALA A 938 38.50 20.86 -70.65
C ALA A 938 38.25 21.08 -69.12
N SER A 939 39.09 20.69 -68.14
CA SER A 939 40.15 19.68 -68.05
C SER A 939 40.62 19.56 -66.59
N LYS A 940 41.13 18.38 -66.16
CA LYS A 940 41.88 18.15 -64.90
C LYS A 940 41.03 18.29 -63.60
N LYS A 941 41.33 17.63 -62.47
CA LYS A 941 42.24 16.50 -62.17
C LYS A 941 41.78 15.77 -60.89
N LYS A 942 41.82 14.43 -60.91
CA LYS A 942 42.23 13.46 -59.86
C LYS A 942 41.99 13.74 -58.34
N ASN A 943 41.57 12.63 -57.68
CA ASN A 943 41.91 12.17 -56.32
C ASN A 943 41.17 12.74 -55.08
N ALA A 944 40.25 11.90 -54.56
CA ALA A 944 40.32 11.20 -53.26
C ALA A 944 40.63 11.92 -51.91
N LYS A 945 39.92 11.43 -50.88
CA LYS A 945 40.12 11.53 -49.41
C LYS A 945 39.59 12.76 -48.64
N ASN A 946 38.82 12.42 -47.59
CA ASN A 946 38.80 12.97 -46.23
C ASN A 946 38.27 14.39 -45.91
N LYS A 947 37.14 14.40 -45.17
CA LYS A 947 37.02 14.80 -43.74
C LYS A 947 37.77 16.06 -43.23
N SER A 948 37.02 16.91 -42.52
CA SER A 948 37.44 17.87 -41.45
C SER A 948 38.34 19.06 -41.87
N ASP A 949 38.35 20.23 -41.19
CA ASP A 949 37.68 20.66 -39.94
C ASP A 949 37.33 22.18 -39.90
N LYS A 950 36.79 22.69 -38.78
CA LYS A 950 36.26 24.08 -38.60
C LYS A 950 37.28 25.13 -38.11
N LYS A 951 37.08 26.42 -38.50
CA LYS A 951 36.84 27.61 -37.60
C LYS A 951 36.77 28.96 -38.37
N GLY A 952 36.07 29.97 -37.81
CA GLY A 952 36.10 31.39 -38.25
C GLY A 952 34.77 32.15 -38.07
N GLU A 953 34.81 33.36 -37.50
CA GLU A 953 33.68 34.28 -37.21
C GLU A 953 33.27 35.13 -38.45
N ALA A 954 32.13 35.86 -38.54
CA ALA A 954 31.24 36.45 -37.53
C ALA A 954 29.71 36.44 -37.90
N LEU A 955 28.88 37.25 -37.21
CA LEU A 955 27.40 37.16 -37.07
C LEU A 955 26.59 38.27 -37.80
N PRO A 956 25.29 38.05 -38.16
CA PRO A 956 24.18 38.30 -37.20
C PRO A 956 22.97 37.32 -37.20
N ARG A 957 22.51 37.04 -35.96
CA ARG A 957 21.13 36.84 -35.40
C ARG A 957 19.90 36.49 -36.28
N TRP A 958 18.88 35.75 -35.82
CA TRP A 958 18.67 34.83 -34.65
C TRP A 958 17.31 34.10 -34.85
N GLY A 959 17.04 32.91 -34.29
CA GLY A 959 17.86 32.02 -33.45
C GLY A 959 17.22 30.63 -33.26
N GLN A 960 18.04 29.64 -32.88
CA GLN A 960 17.66 28.24 -32.60
C GLN A 960 18.31 27.80 -31.28
N TYR A 961 17.89 26.69 -30.66
CA TYR A 961 18.83 25.86 -29.86
C TYR A 961 18.43 24.39 -29.71
N GLN A 962 19.44 23.52 -29.77
CA GLN A 962 19.49 22.18 -29.17
C GLN A 962 20.86 22.05 -28.48
N ILE A 963 20.98 21.36 -27.34
CA ILE A 963 22.28 21.08 -26.70
C ILE A 963 22.35 19.62 -26.23
N LYS A 964 23.49 18.95 -26.47
CA LYS A 964 23.81 17.65 -25.86
C LYS A 964 25.33 17.45 -25.63
N GLY A 965 25.79 17.76 -24.42
CA GLY A 965 26.99 17.19 -23.76
C GLY A 965 28.40 17.56 -24.25
N LYS A 966 29.40 16.77 -23.77
CA LYS A 966 30.88 16.82 -23.96
C LYS A 966 31.63 17.84 -23.09
N ASN A 967 32.94 17.72 -22.81
CA ASN A 967 34.09 16.87 -23.29
C ASN A 967 35.13 16.79 -22.12
N SER A 968 36.29 16.09 -22.06
CA SER A 968 37.02 14.96 -22.71
C SER A 968 38.38 14.81 -21.97
N GLY A 969 39.19 13.75 -22.00
CA GLY A 969 39.23 12.47 -22.75
C GLY A 969 40.66 12.13 -23.25
N LYS A 970 40.85 10.99 -23.95
CA LYS A 970 42.07 10.51 -24.68
C LYS A 970 43.30 10.01 -23.85
N ALA A 971 44.13 9.08 -24.35
CA ALA A 971 43.97 8.06 -25.41
C ALA A 971 45.15 7.04 -25.52
N GLY A 972 44.83 5.76 -25.78
CA GLY A 972 45.63 4.82 -26.60
C GLY A 972 46.85 4.12 -25.97
N VAL A 973 47.49 3.10 -26.57
CA VAL A 973 47.23 2.29 -27.80
C VAL A 973 47.93 0.90 -27.65
N ALA A 974 47.36 -0.18 -28.21
CA ALA A 974 48.00 -1.50 -28.53
C ALA A 974 48.51 -2.40 -27.37
N GLU A 975 48.85 -3.69 -27.56
CA GLU A 975 48.25 -4.83 -28.32
C GLU A 975 49.01 -6.16 -27.97
N THR A 976 48.37 -7.33 -28.15
CA THR A 976 48.95 -8.71 -28.22
C THR A 976 49.53 -9.43 -26.96
N SER A 977 49.74 -10.75 -27.12
CA SER A 977 50.51 -11.73 -26.28
C SER A 977 49.86 -12.42 -25.06
N ASP A 978 48.90 -13.31 -25.34
CA ASP A 978 48.96 -14.78 -25.14
C ASP A 978 49.80 -15.50 -24.04
N GLU A 979 49.21 -16.62 -23.60
CA GLU A 979 49.77 -17.92 -23.14
C GLU A 979 50.20 -18.24 -21.66
N LYS A 980 49.41 -19.17 -21.09
CA LYS A 980 49.78 -20.41 -20.34
C LYS A 980 50.08 -20.42 -18.81
N MET A 981 49.47 -21.44 -18.18
CA MET A 981 49.75 -22.02 -16.84
C MET A 981 50.73 -23.23 -17.00
N PRO A 982 50.89 -24.20 -16.05
CA PRO A 982 50.63 -24.28 -14.58
C PRO A 982 51.84 -24.85 -13.77
N PHE A 983 51.73 -25.01 -12.43
CA PHE A 983 51.94 -26.30 -11.67
C PHE A 983 51.90 -26.17 -10.12
N GLU A 984 51.47 -27.29 -9.52
CA GLU A 984 51.39 -27.88 -8.14
C GLU A 984 52.39 -27.43 -7.02
N ILE A 985 52.35 -27.84 -5.72
CA ILE A 985 52.10 -29.13 -4.99
C ILE A 985 51.58 -28.79 -3.55
N LEU A 986 50.44 -29.28 -3.00
CA LEU A 986 50.06 -30.55 -2.32
C LEU A 986 50.69 -30.82 -0.91
N VAL A 987 50.00 -31.63 -0.05
CA VAL A 987 50.42 -32.32 1.23
C VAL A 987 50.18 -31.56 2.57
N LEU A 988 49.63 -32.08 3.70
CA LEU A 988 48.80 -33.28 4.08
C LEU A 988 48.20 -33.13 5.54
N LEU A 989 46.97 -33.63 5.81
CA LEU A 989 46.45 -34.29 7.07
C LEU A 989 46.38 -33.49 8.44
N MET A 990 45.61 -33.83 9.51
CA MET A 990 44.67 -34.95 9.83
C MET A 990 43.65 -34.66 10.99
N VAL A 991 42.36 -35.06 10.79
CA VAL A 991 41.43 -35.84 11.70
C VAL A 991 40.85 -35.34 13.05
N SER A 992 39.56 -35.73 13.26
CA SER A 992 38.69 -35.78 14.48
C SER A 992 38.00 -34.46 14.93
N GLY A 993 36.73 -34.43 15.36
CA GLY A 993 35.65 -35.46 15.41
C GLY A 993 34.46 -35.03 16.31
N SER A 994 33.28 -35.67 16.40
CA SER A 994 32.64 -36.75 15.59
C SER A 994 31.17 -37.04 16.04
N VAL A 995 30.19 -37.03 15.11
CA VAL A 995 28.87 -37.77 15.14
C VAL A 995 27.82 -37.27 16.18
N SER A 996 26.58 -36.91 15.83
CA SER A 996 25.49 -37.88 15.53
C SER A 996 24.27 -37.28 14.81
N ALA A 997 23.88 -37.88 13.68
CA ALA A 997 22.53 -37.82 13.11
C ALA A 997 22.26 -39.13 12.34
N GLY A 998 21.01 -39.60 12.33
CA GLY A 998 20.60 -40.82 11.62
C GLY A 998 19.19 -40.68 10.99
N ILE A 999 18.77 -41.53 10.07
CA ILE A 999 19.48 -42.69 9.50
C ILE A 999 18.90 -43.07 8.11
N LEU A 1000 19.76 -43.47 7.17
CA LEU A 1000 19.54 -44.33 5.96
C LEU A 1000 18.35 -44.04 5.00
N PHE A 1001 18.61 -43.60 3.75
CA PHE A 1001 18.63 -44.43 2.50
C PHE A 1001 17.34 -44.36 1.67
N ARG A 1002 17.26 -44.62 0.33
CA ARG A 1002 18.17 -45.09 -0.76
C ARG A 1002 17.51 -44.67 -2.10
N ASN A 1003 18.14 -44.16 -3.17
CA ASN A 1003 19.05 -44.75 -4.20
C ASN A 1003 19.33 -43.58 -5.21
N TYR A 1004 20.42 -43.38 -5.96
CA TYR A 1004 21.54 -44.15 -6.54
C TYR A 1004 21.42 -44.39 -8.07
N ASN A 1005 22.49 -44.04 -8.81
CA ASN A 1005 22.67 -44.06 -10.29
C ASN A 1005 21.88 -42.97 -11.09
N ARG A 1006 22.38 -42.43 -12.23
CA ARG A 1006 23.68 -42.62 -12.91
C ARG A 1006 24.09 -41.40 -13.76
N ARG A 1007 25.41 -41.17 -13.83
CA ARG A 1007 26.17 -40.27 -14.73
C ARG A 1007 25.47 -39.87 -16.05
N LYS A 1008 25.48 -38.58 -16.33
CA LYS A 1008 26.37 -38.05 -17.39
C LYS A 1008 27.04 -36.76 -16.91
#